data_AF-A0A1S7FS97-F1
#
_entry.id   AF-A0A1S7FS97-F1
#
_cell.length_a   1.000
_cell.length_b   1.000
_cell.length_c   1.000
_cell.angle_alpha   90.00
_cell.angle_beta   90.00
_cell.angle_gamma   90.00
#
_symmetry.space_group_name_H-M   'P 1'
#
loop_
_entity.id
_entity.type
_entity.pdbx_description
1 polymer ?
#
loop_
_entity_poly.entity_id
_entity_poly.type
_entity_poly.pdbx_seq_one_letter_code
_entity_poly.pdbx_strand_id
1 'polypeptide(L)'
;MKITKMRVDGRTIVMERTSKEGQLVYEGIDGNKTTEIIFDKKKESFYKSILNKTVRKPDEKEKNRRKQAINKAINKEITELMLALLHQEVPSQKLHNLKSLNTESLTKLFKPKFQNMISYPPSKGAEHVQFCLTDIAVPAIRDLDEIKPDWGIFFEKLKPYTDWAESYIHYKQTTIQKSIEQNKIQSPDSPRKLVLQKYVTAFLNGEPLGLDLVAKKYKLADLAESFKVVDLNEDKSANYKIKACLQQHQRNILDELKEDPELNQYGIEVKKYIQRYFPIKRAPNRSKHARADFLKKELIESTVEQQFKNAVYHYVLEQGKMEAYELTDPKTKDLQDIRSGEAFSFKFINACAFASNNLKMILNPECEKDILGKGDFKKNLPNSTTQSDVVKKMIPFFSDEIQNVNFDEAIWAIRGSIQQIRNEVYHCKKHSWKSILKIKGFEFEPNNMKYTDSDMQKLMDKDIAKIPDFIEEKLKSSGIIRFYSHDKLQSIWEMKQGFSLLTTNAPFVPSFKRVYAKGHDYQTSKNRYYDLGLTTFDILEYGEEDFRARYFLTKLVYYQQFMPWFTADNNAFRDAANFVLRLNKNRQQDAKAFINIREVEEGEMPRDYMGYVQGQIAIHEDSTEDTPNHFEKFISQVFIKGFDSHMRSADLKFIKNPRNQGLEQSEIEEMSFDIKVEPSFLKNKDDYIAFWTFCKMLDARHLSELRNEMIKYDGHLTGEQEIIGLALLGVDSRENDWKQFFSSEREYEKIMKGYVGEELYQREPYRQSDGKTPILFRGVEQARKYGTETVIQRLFDASPEFKVSKCNITEWERQKETIEETIERRKELHNEWEKNPKKPQNNAFFKEYKECCDAIDAYNWHKNKTTLVYVNELHHLLIEILGRYVGYVAIADRDFQCMANQYFKHSGITERVEYWGDNRLKSIKKLDTFLKKEGLFVSEKNARNHIAHLNYLSLKSECTLLYLSERLREIFKYDRKLKNAVSKSLIDILDRHGMSVVFANLKENKHRLVIKSLEPKKLRHLGEKKIDNGYIETNQVSEEYCGIVKRLLEI
;
A
#
# COMPACT_ATOMS: atom_id res chain seq x y z
N MET A 1 -10.89 20.20 12.93
CA MET A 1 -10.13 20.16 14.19
C MET A 1 -9.70 18.72 14.41
N LYS A 2 -8.39 18.47 14.46
CA LYS A 2 -7.78 17.18 14.80
C LYS A 2 -7.54 17.17 16.32
N ILE A 3 -7.95 16.12 17.01
CA ILE A 3 -7.77 15.98 18.48
C ILE A 3 -6.54 15.11 18.77
N THR A 4 -6.39 14.00 18.04
CA THR A 4 -5.25 13.10 18.09
C THR A 4 -4.28 13.38 16.94
N LYS A 5 -3.12 12.72 16.94
CA LYS A 5 -2.12 12.75 15.86
C LYS A 5 -1.56 14.15 15.61
N MET A 6 -1.42 14.95 16.67
CA MET A 6 -0.83 16.28 16.65
C MET A 6 0.17 16.42 17.79
N ARG A 7 1.19 17.27 17.60
CA ARG A 7 2.11 17.64 18.67
C ARG A 7 1.55 18.77 19.53
N VAL A 8 1.65 18.61 20.83
CA VAL A 8 1.43 19.62 21.86
C VAL A 8 2.62 19.53 22.80
N ASP A 9 3.28 20.66 23.06
CA ASP A 9 4.48 20.73 23.92
C ASP A 9 5.59 19.74 23.50
N GLY A 10 5.82 19.59 22.19
CA GLY A 10 6.84 18.71 21.63
C GLY A 10 6.49 17.21 21.58
N ARG A 11 5.35 16.79 22.16
CA ARG A 11 4.92 15.38 22.23
C ARG A 11 3.67 15.10 21.41
N THR A 12 3.59 13.93 20.79
CA THR A 12 2.45 13.51 19.98
C THR A 12 1.31 13.02 20.88
N ILE A 13 0.08 13.46 20.60
CA ILE A 13 -1.12 12.96 21.28
C ILE A 13 -1.65 11.73 20.55
N VAL A 14 -1.79 10.61 21.26
CA VAL A 14 -2.39 9.38 20.75
C VAL A 14 -3.63 9.00 21.57
N MET A 15 -4.50 8.18 20.98
CA MET A 15 -5.66 7.66 21.67
C MET A 15 -5.40 6.20 22.04
N GLU A 16 -5.54 5.91 23.32
CA GLU A 16 -5.51 4.56 23.84
C GLU A 16 -6.90 4.15 24.27
N ARG A 17 -7.23 2.90 23.99
CA ARG A 17 -8.49 2.27 24.34
C ARG A 17 -8.20 1.02 25.15
N THR A 18 -8.95 0.87 26.23
CA THR A 18 -9.00 -0.32 27.08
C THR A 18 -10.44 -0.86 27.09
N SER A 19 -10.71 -1.94 27.83
CA SER A 19 -12.09 -2.37 28.09
C SER A 19 -12.84 -1.42 29.01
N LYS A 20 -12.13 -0.64 29.84
CA LYS A 20 -12.73 0.23 30.87
C LYS A 20 -13.01 1.64 30.38
N GLU A 21 -12.10 2.24 29.61
CA GLU A 21 -12.24 3.60 29.07
C GLU A 21 -11.36 3.82 27.82
N GLY A 22 -11.72 4.84 27.05
CA GLY A 22 -10.81 5.45 26.08
C GLY A 22 -10.16 6.70 26.67
N GLN A 23 -8.88 6.91 26.41
CA GLN A 23 -8.12 8.04 26.94
C GLN A 23 -7.18 8.65 25.89
N LEU A 24 -6.88 9.93 26.05
CA LEU A 24 -5.77 10.57 25.35
C LEU A 24 -4.52 10.49 26.21
N VAL A 25 -3.41 10.10 25.59
CA VAL A 25 -2.09 10.04 26.23
C VAL A 25 -1.06 10.72 25.34
N TYR A 26 0.09 11.08 25.93
CA TYR A 26 1.26 11.45 25.17
C TYR A 26 1.99 10.18 24.76
N GLU A 27 2.46 10.13 23.52
CA GLU A 27 3.22 9.00 22.98
C GLU A 27 4.40 8.64 23.91
N GLY A 28 4.44 7.38 24.38
CA GLY A 28 5.47 6.86 25.29
C GLY A 28 5.27 7.15 26.78
N ILE A 29 4.15 7.75 27.19
CA ILE A 29 3.88 8.09 28.59
C ILE A 29 2.50 7.56 29.00
N ASP A 30 2.51 6.76 30.06
CA ASP A 30 1.28 6.26 30.68
C ASP A 30 0.58 7.35 31.50
N GLY A 31 -0.75 7.41 31.39
CA GLY A 31 -1.61 8.26 32.22
C GLY A 31 -2.66 9.03 31.42
N ASN A 32 -3.90 9.07 31.94
CA ASN A 32 -5.02 9.73 31.29
C ASN A 32 -4.82 11.26 31.28
N LYS A 33 -4.61 11.84 30.09
CA LYS A 33 -4.43 13.28 29.87
C LYS A 33 -5.59 13.93 29.11
N THR A 34 -6.73 13.25 29.05
CA THR A 34 -7.88 13.66 28.22
C THR A 34 -8.38 15.07 28.57
N THR A 35 -8.58 15.35 29.85
CA THR A 35 -9.08 16.66 30.31
C THR A 35 -8.06 17.76 30.04
N GLU A 36 -6.81 17.58 30.48
CA GLU A 36 -5.70 18.54 30.26
C GLU A 36 -5.55 18.90 28.77
N ILE A 37 -5.55 17.89 27.90
CA ILE A 37 -5.37 18.09 26.45
C ILE A 37 -6.56 18.86 25.84
N ILE A 38 -7.80 18.51 26.18
CA ILE A 38 -9.00 19.07 25.55
C ILE A 38 -9.31 20.47 26.08
N PHE A 39 -9.23 20.66 27.39
CA PHE A 39 -9.66 21.88 28.07
C PHE A 39 -8.57 22.95 28.03
N ASP A 40 -7.31 22.58 28.24
CA ASP A 40 -6.23 23.55 28.38
C ASP A 40 -5.46 23.67 27.06
N LYS A 41 -4.88 22.57 26.60
CA LYS A 41 -3.93 22.59 25.47
C LYS A 41 -4.58 22.83 24.10
N LYS A 42 -5.87 22.56 23.95
CA LYS A 42 -6.61 22.75 22.69
C LYS A 42 -7.55 23.95 22.69
N LYS A 43 -7.63 24.73 23.77
CA LYS A 43 -8.52 25.90 23.90
C LYS A 43 -8.37 26.87 22.72
N GLU A 44 -7.14 27.19 22.34
CA GLU A 44 -6.85 28.10 21.22
C GLU A 44 -7.36 27.58 19.86
N SER A 45 -7.36 26.26 19.66
CA SER A 45 -7.93 25.66 18.44
C SER A 45 -9.46 25.81 18.41
N PHE A 46 -10.12 25.79 19.56
CA PHE A 46 -11.56 26.05 19.69
C PHE A 46 -11.88 27.51 19.39
N TYR A 47 -11.10 28.47 19.88
CA TYR A 47 -11.25 29.88 19.53
C TYR A 47 -11.13 30.11 18.02
N LYS A 48 -10.06 29.59 17.39
CA LYS A 48 -9.92 29.64 15.92
C LYS A 48 -11.08 28.98 15.19
N SER A 49 -11.65 27.89 15.73
CA SER A 49 -12.82 27.24 15.13
C SER A 49 -14.09 28.08 15.28
N ILE A 50 -14.27 28.82 16.37
CA ILE A 50 -15.41 29.73 16.58
C ILE A 50 -15.31 30.91 15.62
N LEU A 51 -14.13 31.53 15.49
CA LEU A 51 -13.90 32.62 14.55
C LEU A 51 -14.26 32.24 13.12
N ASN A 52 -13.79 31.07 12.68
CA ASN A 52 -14.14 30.53 11.35
C ASN A 52 -15.63 30.25 11.17
N LYS A 53 -16.42 30.14 12.25
CA LYS A 53 -17.89 30.01 12.22
C LYS A 53 -18.59 31.37 12.27
N THR A 54 -18.00 32.35 12.92
CA THR A 54 -18.55 33.69 13.11
C THR A 54 -18.29 34.62 11.93
N VAL A 55 -17.05 34.65 11.45
CA VAL A 55 -16.59 35.56 10.38
C VAL A 55 -16.69 34.86 9.01
N ARG A 56 -17.11 35.57 7.97
CA ARG A 56 -17.07 35.10 6.57
C ARG A 56 -15.63 35.11 6.07
N LYS A 57 -15.26 34.15 5.22
CA LYS A 57 -13.97 34.20 4.54
C LYS A 57 -14.03 35.24 3.41
N PRO A 58 -12.89 35.89 3.06
CA PRO A 58 -12.84 36.79 1.90
C PRO A 58 -13.22 36.03 0.62
N ASP A 59 -13.90 36.70 -0.30
CA ASP A 59 -14.25 36.10 -1.59
C ASP A 59 -12.99 35.91 -2.44
N GLU A 60 -12.53 34.67 -2.59
CA GLU A 60 -11.33 34.34 -3.35
C GLU A 60 -11.51 34.54 -4.86
N LYS A 61 -12.75 34.74 -5.35
CA LYS A 61 -13.06 34.95 -6.77
C LYS A 61 -12.95 36.40 -7.25
N GLU A 62 -12.62 37.34 -6.37
CA GLU A 62 -12.45 38.75 -6.72
C GLU A 62 -11.24 38.93 -7.67
N LYS A 63 -11.50 39.25 -8.94
CA LYS A 63 -10.46 39.38 -9.99
C LYS A 63 -9.57 40.61 -9.82
N ASN A 64 -10.03 41.64 -9.10
CA ASN A 64 -9.28 42.87 -8.89
C ASN A 64 -8.30 42.72 -7.71
N ARG A 65 -6.98 42.71 -7.99
CA ARG A 65 -5.91 42.53 -6.99
C ARG A 65 -5.97 43.56 -5.85
N ARG A 66 -6.34 44.82 -6.13
CA ARG A 66 -6.39 45.88 -5.12
C ARG A 66 -7.58 45.68 -4.18
N LYS A 67 -8.76 45.36 -4.72
CA LYS A 67 -9.95 45.02 -3.92
C LYS A 67 -9.74 43.73 -3.11
N GLN A 68 -9.07 42.74 -3.69
CA GLN A 68 -8.73 41.50 -2.99
C GLN A 68 -7.77 41.74 -1.81
N ALA A 69 -6.76 42.59 -1.97
CA ALA A 69 -5.85 42.96 -0.88
C ALA A 69 -6.58 43.70 0.25
N ILE A 70 -7.45 44.65 -0.07
CA ILE A 70 -8.28 45.37 0.90
C ILE A 70 -9.23 44.41 1.63
N ASN A 71 -9.92 43.53 0.92
CA ASN A 71 -10.81 42.53 1.52
C ASN A 71 -10.08 41.55 2.44
N LYS A 72 -8.82 41.20 2.11
CA LYS A 72 -7.95 40.40 2.99
C LYS A 72 -7.53 41.16 4.24
N ALA A 73 -7.17 42.44 4.11
CA ALA A 73 -6.81 43.30 5.24
C ALA A 73 -7.99 43.49 6.21
N ILE A 74 -9.19 43.81 5.68
CA ILE A 74 -10.43 43.90 6.47
C ILE A 74 -10.72 42.58 7.19
N ASN A 75 -10.60 41.45 6.50
CA ASN A 75 -10.82 40.14 7.11
C ASN A 75 -9.81 39.82 8.20
N LYS A 76 -8.55 40.25 8.02
CA LYS A 76 -7.51 40.10 9.03
C LYS A 76 -7.87 40.92 10.28
N GLU A 77 -8.20 42.21 10.11
CA GLU A 77 -8.57 43.09 11.21
C GLU A 77 -9.78 42.56 12.00
N ILE A 78 -10.86 42.13 11.34
CA ILE A 78 -12.04 41.61 12.07
C ILE A 78 -11.73 40.27 12.74
N THR A 79 -10.90 39.43 12.13
CA THR A 79 -10.53 38.15 12.73
C THR A 79 -9.65 38.35 13.96
N GLU A 80 -8.71 39.28 13.92
CA GLU A 80 -7.87 39.64 15.07
C GLU A 80 -8.68 40.31 16.17
N LEU A 81 -9.57 41.25 15.84
CA LEU A 81 -10.47 41.90 16.80
C LEU A 81 -11.34 40.87 17.54
N MET A 82 -11.97 39.96 16.79
CA MET A 82 -12.81 38.93 17.38
C MET A 82 -11.99 37.87 18.14
N LEU A 83 -10.74 37.60 17.76
CA LEU A 83 -9.83 36.72 18.51
C LEU A 83 -9.43 37.35 19.85
N ALA A 84 -9.09 38.63 19.83
CA ALA A 84 -8.73 39.42 21.01
C ALA A 84 -9.91 39.49 22.00
N LEU A 85 -11.14 39.67 21.47
CA LEU A 85 -12.38 39.58 22.25
C LEU A 85 -12.55 38.23 22.97
N LEU A 86 -12.24 37.12 22.31
CA LEU A 86 -12.31 35.79 22.94
C LEU A 86 -11.24 35.59 24.02
N HIS A 87 -10.09 36.25 23.89
CA HIS A 87 -9.02 36.24 24.90
C HIS A 87 -9.24 37.27 26.01
N GLN A 88 -10.18 38.21 25.84
CA GLN A 88 -10.31 39.42 26.66
C GLN A 88 -9.03 40.27 26.68
N GLU A 89 -8.33 40.30 25.55
CA GLU A 89 -7.09 41.04 25.34
C GLU A 89 -7.30 42.20 24.36
N VAL A 90 -6.43 43.21 24.45
CA VAL A 90 -6.44 44.35 23.52
C VAL A 90 -5.85 43.92 22.17
N PRO A 91 -6.52 44.14 21.03
CA PRO A 91 -5.98 43.76 19.72
C PRO A 91 -4.72 44.56 19.36
N SER A 92 -3.75 43.88 18.75
CA SER A 92 -2.46 44.46 18.36
C SER A 92 -2.48 45.33 17.11
N GLN A 93 -3.51 45.23 16.26
CA GLN A 93 -3.63 45.98 14.99
C GLN A 93 -4.55 47.20 15.09
N LYS A 94 -4.22 48.24 14.30
CA LYS A 94 -5.08 49.41 14.11
C LYS A 94 -6.32 49.03 13.29
N LEU A 95 -7.51 49.43 13.74
CA LEU A 95 -8.82 49.08 13.14
C LEU A 95 -9.28 50.02 12.01
N HIS A 96 -8.34 50.66 11.30
CA HIS A 96 -8.65 51.72 10.34
C HIS A 96 -9.56 51.23 9.20
N ASN A 97 -9.30 50.04 8.65
CA ASN A 97 -10.07 49.56 7.50
C ASN A 97 -11.49 49.15 7.92
N LEU A 98 -11.67 48.59 9.12
CA LEU A 98 -13.00 48.26 9.64
C LEU A 98 -13.88 49.50 9.85
N LYS A 99 -13.33 50.58 10.41
CA LYS A 99 -14.11 51.82 10.65
C LYS A 99 -14.53 52.51 9.36
N SER A 100 -13.75 52.37 8.29
CA SER A 100 -14.05 52.94 6.97
C SER A 100 -15.28 52.31 6.28
N LEU A 101 -15.73 51.14 6.72
CA LEU A 101 -16.88 50.43 6.13
C LEU A 101 -18.20 51.05 6.57
N ASN A 102 -19.25 50.95 5.76
CA ASN A 102 -20.62 51.30 6.19
C ASN A 102 -21.25 50.16 7.03
N THR A 103 -22.36 50.46 7.72
CA THR A 103 -23.07 49.52 8.61
C THR A 103 -23.45 48.22 7.90
N GLU A 104 -23.96 48.32 6.67
CA GLU A 104 -24.33 47.14 5.86
C GLU A 104 -23.13 46.25 5.52
N SER A 105 -21.98 46.86 5.22
CA SER A 105 -20.73 46.15 4.90
C SER A 105 -20.15 45.46 6.14
N LEU A 106 -20.23 46.09 7.31
CA LEU A 106 -19.84 45.48 8.59
C LEU A 106 -20.72 44.26 8.92
N THR A 107 -22.03 44.36 8.75
CA THR A 107 -22.98 43.24 8.91
C THR A 107 -22.64 42.06 7.99
N LYS A 108 -22.19 42.34 6.76
CA LYS A 108 -21.80 41.31 5.78
C LYS A 108 -20.51 40.57 6.15
N LEU A 109 -19.67 41.08 7.05
CA LEU A 109 -18.47 40.37 7.53
C LEU A 109 -18.81 39.14 8.37
N PHE A 110 -19.99 39.12 9.01
CA PHE A 110 -20.45 38.00 9.82
C PHE A 110 -21.26 37.00 8.98
N LYS A 111 -21.23 35.71 9.38
CA LYS A 111 -22.02 34.67 8.69
C LYS A 111 -23.52 34.86 8.94
N PRO A 112 -24.40 34.42 8.00
CA PRO A 112 -25.86 34.62 8.11
C PRO A 112 -26.48 34.20 9.45
N LYS A 113 -25.96 33.14 10.08
CA LYS A 113 -26.42 32.68 11.40
C LYS A 113 -26.30 33.76 12.48
N PHE A 114 -25.29 34.62 12.42
CA PHE A 114 -25.00 35.68 13.39
C PHE A 114 -25.62 37.03 13.01
N GLN A 115 -26.31 37.09 11.88
CA GLN A 115 -27.11 38.24 11.44
C GLN A 115 -28.56 38.15 11.96
N ASN A 116 -28.94 37.02 12.55
CA ASN A 116 -30.26 36.75 13.09
C ASN A 116 -30.15 36.47 14.60
N MET A 117 -31.28 36.55 15.30
CA MET A 117 -31.36 36.26 16.74
C MET A 117 -30.88 34.83 17.04
N ILE A 118 -29.86 34.72 17.90
CA ILE A 118 -29.31 33.46 18.39
C ILE A 118 -29.87 33.24 19.79
N SER A 119 -30.43 32.06 20.01
CA SER A 119 -30.86 31.59 21.34
C SER A 119 -29.97 30.43 21.78
N TYR A 120 -29.48 30.48 23.03
CA TYR A 120 -28.73 29.39 23.63
C TYR A 120 -28.96 29.29 25.14
N PRO A 121 -28.94 28.08 25.72
CA PRO A 121 -28.89 27.90 27.16
C PRO A 121 -27.43 28.01 27.66
N PRO A 122 -27.12 28.85 28.66
CA PRO A 122 -25.77 28.97 29.22
C PRO A 122 -25.29 27.65 29.86
N SER A 123 -26.19 26.93 30.51
CA SER A 123 -25.96 25.62 31.13
C SER A 123 -27.20 24.73 30.96
N LYS A 124 -27.06 23.42 31.22
CA LYS A 124 -28.14 22.45 31.05
C LYS A 124 -29.29 22.75 32.03
N GLY A 125 -30.43 23.21 31.51
CA GLY A 125 -31.62 23.56 32.30
C GLY A 125 -31.76 25.05 32.63
N ALA A 126 -30.82 25.90 32.23
CA ALA A 126 -30.93 27.36 32.38
C ALA A 126 -31.84 27.99 31.32
N GLU A 127 -32.39 29.16 31.65
CA GLU A 127 -33.14 29.97 30.69
C GLU A 127 -32.29 30.36 29.48
N HIS A 128 -32.96 30.44 28.33
CA HIS A 128 -32.30 30.74 27.08
C HIS A 128 -31.95 32.23 26.99
N VAL A 129 -30.66 32.52 26.82
CA VAL A 129 -30.18 33.86 26.50
C VAL A 129 -30.31 34.09 25.00
N GLN A 130 -30.76 35.29 24.61
CA GLN A 130 -30.91 35.68 23.21
C GLN A 130 -30.03 36.89 22.88
N PHE A 131 -29.36 36.84 21.73
CA PHE A 131 -28.61 37.98 21.21
C PHE A 131 -28.50 37.93 19.69
N CYS A 132 -28.35 39.10 19.06
CA CYS A 132 -27.99 39.21 17.66
C CYS A 132 -26.59 39.84 17.56
N LEU A 133 -25.62 39.13 16.99
CA LEU A 133 -24.22 39.58 17.00
C LEU A 133 -24.05 40.88 16.21
N THR A 134 -24.74 41.04 15.08
CA THR A 134 -24.62 42.26 14.28
C THR A 134 -25.18 43.48 15.00
N ASP A 135 -26.24 43.30 15.78
CA ASP A 135 -26.90 44.39 16.50
C ASP A 135 -26.05 44.89 17.67
N ILE A 136 -25.20 44.03 18.24
CA ILE A 136 -24.26 44.42 19.31
C ILE A 136 -22.87 44.81 18.77
N ALA A 137 -22.35 44.08 17.77
CA ALA A 137 -20.97 44.27 17.28
C ALA A 137 -20.83 45.49 16.37
N VAL A 138 -21.80 45.78 15.52
CA VAL A 138 -21.69 46.91 14.57
C VAL A 138 -21.71 48.25 15.32
N PRO A 139 -22.61 48.50 16.29
CA PRO A 139 -22.54 49.69 17.13
C PRO A 139 -21.26 49.72 17.98
N ALA A 140 -20.87 48.61 18.61
CA ALA A 140 -19.66 48.57 19.43
C ALA A 140 -18.37 48.91 18.64
N ILE A 141 -18.27 48.48 17.37
CA ILE A 141 -17.14 48.82 16.50
C ILE A 141 -17.14 50.31 16.11
N ARG A 142 -18.32 50.92 15.97
CA ARG A 142 -18.48 52.34 15.66
C ARG A 142 -18.15 53.25 16.83
N ASP A 143 -18.54 52.83 18.03
CA ASP A 143 -18.38 53.61 19.26
C ASP A 143 -16.93 53.62 19.78
N LEU A 144 -16.05 52.76 19.25
CA LEU A 144 -14.62 52.80 19.57
C LEU A 144 -14.00 54.12 19.06
N ASP A 145 -13.30 54.85 19.93
CA ASP A 145 -12.49 56.02 19.55
C ASP A 145 -11.26 55.58 18.71
N GLU A 146 -10.78 56.42 17.79
CA GLU A 146 -9.59 56.15 16.96
C GLU A 146 -8.27 56.41 17.68
N ILE A 147 -8.26 57.32 18.64
CA ILE A 147 -7.08 57.81 19.35
C ILE A 147 -6.94 57.12 20.70
N LYS A 148 -8.05 56.91 21.42
CA LYS A 148 -8.06 56.24 22.74
C LYS A 148 -9.25 55.30 22.92
N PRO A 149 -9.23 54.11 22.30
CA PRO A 149 -10.33 53.15 22.40
C PRO A 149 -10.57 52.69 23.84
N ASP A 150 -11.82 52.75 24.30
CA ASP A 150 -12.26 52.16 25.57
C ASP A 150 -12.64 50.69 25.36
N TRP A 151 -11.66 49.82 25.60
CA TRP A 151 -11.84 48.37 25.47
C TRP A 151 -12.75 47.77 26.53
N GLY A 152 -12.88 48.42 27.71
CA GLY A 152 -13.77 47.94 28.77
C GLY A 152 -15.23 47.98 28.32
N ILE A 153 -15.68 49.13 27.81
CA ILE A 153 -17.03 49.30 27.26
C ILE A 153 -17.26 48.39 26.05
N PHE A 154 -16.25 48.23 25.19
CA PHE A 154 -16.36 47.33 24.03
C PHE A 154 -16.57 45.87 24.44
N PHE A 155 -15.81 45.37 25.42
CA PHE A 155 -15.97 44.01 25.93
C PHE A 155 -17.31 43.82 26.65
N GLU A 156 -17.78 44.80 27.43
CA GLU A 156 -19.09 44.74 28.07
C GLU A 156 -20.24 44.64 27.05
N LYS A 157 -20.22 45.46 26.00
CA LYS A 157 -21.25 45.40 24.93
C LYS A 157 -21.28 44.05 24.21
N LEU A 158 -20.13 43.38 24.09
CA LEU A 158 -19.99 42.10 23.39
C LEU A 158 -20.03 40.89 24.31
N LYS A 159 -20.22 41.09 25.61
CA LYS A 159 -20.32 40.02 26.61
C LYS A 159 -21.32 38.90 26.25
N PRO A 160 -22.52 39.19 25.68
CA PRO A 160 -23.44 38.13 25.27
C PRO A 160 -22.85 37.16 24.23
N TYR A 161 -21.96 37.66 23.35
CA TYR A 161 -21.26 36.82 22.37
C TYR A 161 -20.13 36.00 22.99
N THR A 162 -19.33 36.59 23.89
CA THR A 162 -18.25 35.86 24.56
C THR A 162 -18.81 34.75 25.45
N ASP A 163 -19.91 35.03 26.17
CA ASP A 163 -20.60 34.05 27.02
C ASP A 163 -21.16 32.90 26.17
N TRP A 164 -21.73 33.22 25.00
CA TRP A 164 -22.17 32.22 24.02
C TRP A 164 -21.00 31.37 23.51
N ALA A 165 -19.88 32.01 23.19
CA ALA A 165 -18.71 31.34 22.65
C ALA A 165 -18.12 30.38 23.69
N GLU A 166 -17.93 30.81 24.94
CA GLU A 166 -17.45 29.98 26.04
C GLU A 166 -18.40 28.83 26.35
N SER A 167 -19.71 29.09 26.45
CA SER A 167 -20.72 28.03 26.65
C SER A 167 -20.69 27.00 25.51
N TYR A 168 -20.59 27.47 24.26
CA TYR A 168 -20.48 26.58 23.10
C TYR A 168 -19.19 25.77 23.11
N ILE A 169 -18.05 26.39 23.43
CA ILE A 169 -16.74 25.73 23.50
C ILE A 169 -16.77 24.66 24.60
N HIS A 170 -17.23 25.01 25.80
CA HIS A 170 -17.36 24.10 26.92
C HIS A 170 -18.27 22.91 26.57
N TYR A 171 -19.45 23.16 25.98
CA TYR A 171 -20.33 22.10 25.51
C TYR A 171 -19.63 21.15 24.52
N LYS A 172 -18.86 21.69 23.57
CA LYS A 172 -18.13 20.88 22.58
C LYS A 172 -16.96 20.12 23.22
N GLN A 173 -16.20 20.73 24.12
CA GLN A 173 -15.12 20.08 24.87
C GLN A 173 -15.67 18.91 25.68
N THR A 174 -16.70 19.13 26.48
CA THR A 174 -17.37 18.09 27.29
C THR A 174 -17.95 16.98 26.42
N THR A 175 -18.53 17.31 25.25
CA THR A 175 -19.04 16.30 24.30
C THR A 175 -17.90 15.45 23.70
N ILE A 176 -16.79 16.08 23.34
CA ILE A 176 -15.62 15.39 22.76
C ILE A 176 -14.95 14.50 23.82
N GLN A 177 -14.77 15.02 25.04
CA GLN A 177 -14.23 14.26 26.17
C GLN A 177 -15.08 12.99 26.42
N LYS A 178 -16.40 13.14 26.60
CA LYS A 178 -17.30 12.00 26.78
C LYS A 178 -17.23 11.01 25.62
N SER A 179 -17.12 11.50 24.39
CA SER A 179 -16.98 10.64 23.22
C SER A 179 -15.67 9.83 23.22
N ILE A 180 -14.59 10.35 23.80
CA ILE A 180 -13.31 9.65 23.92
C ILE A 180 -13.38 8.61 25.04
N GLU A 181 -13.86 9.02 26.22
CA GLU A 181 -14.03 8.16 27.40
C GLU A 181 -14.92 6.94 27.11
N GLN A 182 -15.98 7.14 26.31
CA GLN A 182 -16.92 6.09 25.90
C GLN A 182 -16.41 5.21 24.75
N ASN A 183 -15.33 5.57 24.06
CA ASN A 183 -14.80 4.80 22.91
C ASN A 183 -13.90 3.64 23.37
N LYS A 184 -14.49 2.75 24.15
CA LYS A 184 -13.88 1.55 24.73
C LYS A 184 -13.76 0.43 23.69
N ILE A 185 -12.88 -0.55 23.89
CA ILE A 185 -12.79 -1.74 23.02
C ILE A 185 -14.05 -2.60 23.21
N GLN A 186 -14.34 -2.94 24.46
CA GLN A 186 -15.58 -3.59 24.87
C GLN A 186 -16.49 -2.57 25.56
N SER A 187 -17.78 -2.55 25.21
CA SER A 187 -18.76 -1.60 25.75
C SER A 187 -20.14 -2.28 25.81
N PRO A 188 -20.26 -3.33 26.64
CA PRO A 188 -21.45 -4.19 26.68
C PRO A 188 -22.72 -3.37 26.90
N ASP A 189 -22.63 -2.29 27.68
CA ASP A 189 -23.78 -1.47 28.09
C ASP A 189 -24.20 -0.41 27.07
N SER A 190 -23.49 -0.27 25.95
CA SER A 190 -23.88 0.73 24.94
C SER A 190 -25.20 0.31 24.26
N PRO A 191 -26.18 1.21 24.08
CA PRO A 191 -27.47 0.89 23.46
C PRO A 191 -27.32 0.19 22.10
N ARG A 192 -26.31 0.62 21.33
CA ARG A 192 -25.97 -0.02 20.04
C ARG A 192 -25.47 -1.45 20.20
N LYS A 193 -24.61 -1.76 21.19
CA LYS A 193 -24.13 -3.14 21.39
C LYS A 193 -25.22 -4.05 21.90
N LEU A 194 -26.13 -3.57 22.75
CA LEU A 194 -27.30 -4.35 23.18
C LEU A 194 -28.19 -4.75 22.00
N VAL A 195 -28.48 -3.79 21.10
CA VAL A 195 -29.24 -4.06 19.87
C VAL A 195 -28.49 -5.06 18.97
N LEU A 196 -27.17 -4.90 18.81
CA LEU A 196 -26.36 -5.85 18.02
C LEU A 196 -26.32 -7.25 18.65
N GLN A 197 -26.20 -7.36 19.97
CA GLN A 197 -26.21 -8.65 20.68
C GLN A 197 -27.53 -9.38 20.47
N LYS A 198 -28.67 -8.69 20.59
CA LYS A 198 -30.00 -9.24 20.26
C LYS A 198 -30.01 -9.85 18.86
N TYR A 199 -29.52 -9.11 17.86
CA TYR A 199 -29.48 -9.60 16.47
C TYR A 199 -28.44 -10.69 16.23
N VAL A 200 -27.33 -10.70 16.97
CA VAL A 200 -26.32 -11.76 16.91
C VAL A 200 -26.89 -13.06 17.46
N THR A 201 -27.60 -13.02 18.58
CA THR A 201 -28.30 -14.19 19.13
C THR A 201 -29.34 -14.73 18.14
N ALA A 202 -30.19 -13.85 17.58
CA ALA A 202 -31.15 -14.24 16.55
C ALA A 202 -30.46 -14.87 15.34
N PHE A 203 -29.38 -14.24 14.85
CA PHE A 203 -28.58 -14.77 13.75
C PHE A 203 -28.00 -16.16 14.06
N LEU A 204 -27.35 -16.35 15.21
CA LEU A 204 -26.75 -17.65 15.56
C LEU A 204 -27.80 -18.75 15.80
N ASN A 205 -29.03 -18.38 16.16
CA ASN A 205 -30.18 -19.29 16.21
C ASN A 205 -30.80 -19.56 14.82
N GLY A 206 -30.41 -18.83 13.78
CA GLY A 206 -30.99 -18.88 12.45
C GLY A 206 -32.38 -18.25 12.35
N GLU A 207 -32.70 -17.27 13.20
CA GLU A 207 -33.95 -16.52 13.21
C GLU A 207 -33.85 -15.27 12.32
N PRO A 208 -34.96 -14.82 11.69
CA PRO A 208 -34.96 -13.58 10.92
C PRO A 208 -34.75 -12.37 11.84
N LEU A 209 -34.02 -11.36 11.36
CA LEU A 209 -33.75 -10.14 12.14
C LEU A 209 -35.00 -9.27 12.41
N GLY A 210 -36.09 -9.45 11.65
CA GLY A 210 -37.35 -8.74 11.87
C GLY A 210 -37.32 -7.23 11.56
N LEU A 211 -36.38 -6.77 10.72
CA LEU A 211 -36.17 -5.35 10.43
C LEU A 211 -37.36 -4.67 9.72
N ASP A 212 -38.21 -5.43 9.02
CA ASP A 212 -39.40 -4.90 8.34
C ASP A 212 -40.38 -4.21 9.32
N LEU A 213 -40.49 -4.75 10.55
CA LEU A 213 -41.31 -4.16 11.60
C LEU A 213 -40.71 -2.84 12.10
N VAL A 214 -39.38 -2.77 12.20
CA VAL A 214 -38.66 -1.55 12.60
C VAL A 214 -38.76 -0.49 11.50
N ALA A 215 -38.69 -0.88 10.23
CA ALA A 215 -38.87 0.02 9.09
C ALA A 215 -40.27 0.65 9.06
N LYS A 216 -41.31 -0.13 9.39
CA LYS A 216 -42.69 0.34 9.56
C LYS A 216 -42.81 1.33 10.72
N LYS A 217 -42.27 0.99 11.90
CA LYS A 217 -42.20 1.91 13.04
C LYS A 217 -41.48 3.21 12.70
N TYR A 218 -40.39 3.14 11.92
CA TYR A 218 -39.62 4.29 11.46
C TYR A 218 -40.36 5.14 10.42
N LYS A 219 -41.54 4.72 9.94
CA LYS A 219 -42.34 5.43 8.93
C LYS A 219 -41.50 5.72 7.66
N LEU A 220 -40.75 4.72 7.20
CA LEU A 220 -39.83 4.88 6.06
C LEU A 220 -40.54 5.28 4.75
N ALA A 221 -41.79 4.85 4.55
CA ALA A 221 -42.59 5.22 3.39
C ALA A 221 -42.82 6.74 3.32
N ASP A 222 -43.18 7.36 4.45
CA ASP A 222 -43.41 8.80 4.56
C ASP A 222 -42.13 9.59 4.26
N LEU A 223 -40.99 9.10 4.76
CA LEU A 223 -39.69 9.68 4.46
C LEU A 223 -39.35 9.60 2.96
N ALA A 224 -39.58 8.45 2.32
CA ALA A 224 -39.32 8.27 0.89
C ALA A 224 -40.21 9.20 0.04
N GLU A 225 -41.47 9.39 0.44
CA GLU A 225 -42.39 10.33 -0.23
C GLU A 225 -41.91 11.77 -0.12
N SER A 226 -41.42 12.18 1.06
CA SER A 226 -40.89 13.53 1.29
C SER A 226 -39.70 13.89 0.38
N PHE A 227 -38.98 12.89 -0.13
CA PHE A 227 -37.85 13.13 -1.05
C PHE A 227 -38.29 13.47 -2.48
N LYS A 228 -39.49 13.07 -2.91
CA LYS A 228 -39.97 13.32 -4.29
C LYS A 228 -40.16 14.80 -4.59
N VAL A 229 -40.36 15.63 -3.57
CA VAL A 229 -40.53 17.09 -3.67
C VAL A 229 -39.21 17.81 -3.96
N VAL A 230 -38.06 17.12 -3.85
CA VAL A 230 -36.75 17.73 -4.09
C VAL A 230 -36.38 17.72 -5.56
N ASP A 231 -36.15 18.89 -6.15
CA ASP A 231 -35.57 18.98 -7.49
C ASP A 231 -34.09 18.53 -7.48
N LEU A 232 -33.83 17.39 -8.12
CA LEU A 232 -32.50 16.79 -8.25
C LEU A 232 -31.62 17.47 -9.30
N ASN A 233 -32.13 18.42 -10.08
CA ASN A 233 -31.34 19.20 -11.04
C ASN A 233 -30.37 20.18 -10.35
N GLU A 234 -30.67 20.64 -9.12
CA GLU A 234 -29.87 21.64 -8.40
C GLU A 234 -28.67 21.03 -7.63
N ASP A 235 -28.00 20.01 -8.17
CA ASP A 235 -26.81 19.31 -7.64
C ASP A 235 -26.50 19.45 -6.14
N LYS A 236 -25.77 20.52 -5.74
CA LYS A 236 -25.37 20.75 -4.34
C LYS A 236 -26.55 21.15 -3.45
N SER A 237 -27.44 22.03 -3.92
CA SER A 237 -28.64 22.48 -3.19
C SER A 237 -29.59 21.32 -2.90
N ALA A 238 -29.77 20.43 -3.89
CA ALA A 238 -30.59 19.22 -3.74
C ALA A 238 -30.13 18.33 -2.56
N ASN A 239 -28.82 18.11 -2.38
CA ASN A 239 -28.29 17.30 -1.28
C ASN A 239 -28.54 17.95 0.11
N TYR A 240 -28.54 19.29 0.19
CA TYR A 240 -28.93 20.00 1.42
C TYR A 240 -30.42 19.83 1.71
N LYS A 241 -31.28 19.96 0.69
CA LYS A 241 -32.74 19.76 0.80
C LYS A 241 -33.09 18.33 1.25
N ILE A 242 -32.48 17.30 0.64
CA ILE A 242 -32.65 15.89 1.06
C ILE A 242 -32.27 15.70 2.54
N LYS A 243 -31.15 16.28 2.98
CA LYS A 243 -30.76 16.21 4.39
C LYS A 243 -31.77 16.93 5.31
N ALA A 244 -32.33 18.05 4.88
CA ALA A 244 -33.35 18.76 5.63
C ALA A 244 -34.62 17.90 5.80
N CYS A 245 -35.09 17.23 4.73
CA CYS A 245 -36.20 16.28 4.81
C CYS A 245 -35.93 15.16 5.83
N LEU A 246 -34.74 14.54 5.78
CA LEU A 246 -34.34 13.52 6.75
C LEU A 246 -34.34 14.05 8.19
N GLN A 247 -33.84 15.27 8.41
CA GLN A 247 -33.80 15.88 9.73
C GLN A 247 -35.21 16.20 10.25
N GLN A 248 -36.11 16.65 9.37
CA GLN A 248 -37.49 16.92 9.74
C GLN A 248 -38.21 15.63 10.13
N HIS A 249 -38.05 14.56 9.35
CA HIS A 249 -38.59 13.24 9.68
C HIS A 249 -38.14 12.77 11.06
N GLN A 250 -36.82 12.81 11.34
CA GLN A 250 -36.27 12.41 12.63
C GLN A 250 -36.75 13.28 13.81
N ARG A 251 -37.14 14.54 13.56
CA ARG A 251 -37.75 15.40 14.59
C ARG A 251 -39.17 14.98 14.89
N ASN A 252 -39.95 14.60 13.88
CA ASN A 252 -41.35 14.18 14.05
C ASN A 252 -41.48 12.90 14.89
N ILE A 253 -40.47 12.04 14.88
CA ILE A 253 -40.42 10.78 15.66
C ILE A 253 -39.37 10.81 16.79
N LEU A 254 -38.98 12.01 17.25
CA LEU A 254 -37.84 12.15 18.17
C LEU A 254 -38.04 11.43 19.50
N ASP A 255 -39.25 11.42 20.05
CA ASP A 255 -39.52 10.80 21.34
C ASP A 255 -39.53 9.27 21.24
N GLU A 256 -40.12 8.71 20.16
CA GLU A 256 -40.02 7.30 19.81
C GLU A 256 -38.53 6.86 19.68
N LEU A 257 -37.69 7.68 19.06
CA LEU A 257 -36.25 7.41 18.89
C LEU A 257 -35.44 7.46 20.20
N LYS A 258 -35.93 8.14 21.25
CA LYS A 258 -35.26 8.17 22.56
C LYS A 258 -35.61 6.94 23.39
N GLU A 259 -36.85 6.47 23.27
CA GLU A 259 -37.39 5.35 24.05
C GLU A 259 -37.02 3.99 23.46
N ASP A 260 -36.93 3.86 22.13
CA ASP A 260 -36.62 2.60 21.43
C ASP A 260 -35.18 2.62 20.84
N PRO A 261 -34.20 1.94 21.48
CA PRO A 261 -32.83 1.87 20.99
C PRO A 261 -32.69 1.20 19.61
N GLU A 262 -33.57 0.25 19.29
CA GLU A 262 -33.57 -0.49 18.02
C GLU A 262 -34.01 0.43 16.88
N LEU A 263 -35.08 1.21 17.10
CA LEU A 263 -35.56 2.23 16.19
C LEU A 263 -34.52 3.34 15.96
N ASN A 264 -33.83 3.77 17.03
CA ASN A 264 -32.77 4.77 16.94
C ASN A 264 -31.59 4.28 16.09
N GLN A 265 -31.15 3.04 16.32
CA GLN A 265 -30.07 2.44 15.55
C GLN A 265 -30.45 2.30 14.07
N TYR A 266 -31.71 1.96 13.77
CA TYR A 266 -32.23 1.94 12.39
C TYR A 266 -32.16 3.32 11.73
N GLY A 267 -32.60 4.37 12.42
CA GLY A 267 -32.49 5.75 11.96
C GLY A 267 -31.05 6.22 11.70
N ILE A 268 -30.08 5.71 12.45
CA ILE A 268 -28.65 5.97 12.23
C ILE A 268 -28.15 5.33 10.93
N GLU A 269 -28.55 4.09 10.63
CA GLU A 269 -28.16 3.43 9.37
C GLU A 269 -28.79 4.10 8.14
N VAL A 270 -30.07 4.51 8.22
CA VAL A 270 -30.73 5.32 7.17
C VAL A 270 -29.94 6.63 6.93
N LYS A 271 -29.53 7.30 8.01
CA LYS A 271 -28.72 8.52 7.91
C LYS A 271 -27.37 8.28 7.22
N LYS A 272 -26.69 7.17 7.52
CA LYS A 272 -25.43 6.80 6.86
C LYS A 272 -25.64 6.50 5.38
N TYR A 273 -26.74 5.82 5.03
CA TYR A 273 -27.13 5.57 3.65
C TYR A 273 -27.26 6.90 2.88
N ILE A 274 -28.08 7.83 3.36
CA ILE A 274 -28.30 9.11 2.69
C ILE A 274 -27.00 9.90 2.53
N GLN A 275 -26.16 9.97 3.57
CA GLN A 275 -24.88 10.69 3.51
C GLN A 275 -23.88 10.10 2.50
N ARG A 276 -23.95 8.79 2.26
CA ARG A 276 -23.08 8.10 1.29
C ARG A 276 -23.49 8.39 -0.15
N TYR A 277 -24.79 8.33 -0.44
CA TYR A 277 -25.29 8.52 -1.81
C TYR A 277 -25.49 9.99 -2.17
N PHE A 278 -25.75 10.86 -1.17
CA PHE A 278 -25.99 12.29 -1.31
C PHE A 278 -25.02 13.10 -0.41
N PRO A 279 -23.71 13.07 -0.68
CA PRO A 279 -22.72 13.77 0.14
C PRO A 279 -22.84 15.29 -0.02
N ILE A 280 -22.74 16.02 1.10
CA ILE A 280 -22.86 17.49 1.10
C ILE A 280 -21.53 18.18 0.76
N LYS A 281 -20.42 17.55 1.11
CA LYS A 281 -19.07 18.13 0.94
C LYS A 281 -18.46 17.85 -0.44
N ARG A 282 -19.08 17.02 -1.27
CA ARG A 282 -18.59 16.63 -2.60
C ARG A 282 -19.65 16.96 -3.65
N ALA A 283 -19.23 17.37 -4.84
CA ALA A 283 -20.15 17.50 -5.96
C ALA A 283 -20.76 16.13 -6.31
N PRO A 284 -22.03 16.07 -6.72
CA PRO A 284 -22.61 14.82 -7.21
C PRO A 284 -21.95 14.42 -8.54
N ASN A 285 -21.53 13.16 -8.64
CA ASN A 285 -20.93 12.58 -9.86
C ASN A 285 -21.90 11.64 -10.61
N ARG A 286 -23.23 11.79 -10.41
CA ARG A 286 -24.24 10.85 -10.93
C ARG A 286 -25.39 11.59 -11.63
N SER A 287 -25.94 10.97 -12.67
CA SER A 287 -27.10 11.48 -13.41
C SER A 287 -28.35 11.56 -12.53
N LYS A 288 -29.32 12.39 -12.94
CA LYS A 288 -30.62 12.58 -12.26
C LYS A 288 -31.37 11.27 -12.04
N HIS A 289 -31.53 10.46 -13.09
CA HIS A 289 -32.27 9.19 -13.01
C HIS A 289 -31.64 8.21 -12.03
N ALA A 290 -30.30 8.09 -12.04
CA ALA A 290 -29.58 7.26 -11.07
C ALA A 290 -29.78 7.77 -9.64
N ARG A 291 -29.84 9.09 -9.43
CA ARG A 291 -30.09 9.70 -8.10
C ARG A 291 -31.50 9.42 -7.59
N ALA A 292 -32.52 9.51 -8.45
CA ALA A 292 -33.90 9.20 -8.07
C ALA A 292 -34.07 7.74 -7.62
N ASP A 293 -33.41 6.78 -8.29
CA ASP A 293 -33.44 5.37 -7.90
C ASP A 293 -32.96 5.15 -6.45
N PHE A 294 -31.94 5.88 -5.99
CA PHE A 294 -31.40 5.77 -4.62
C PHE A 294 -32.33 6.30 -3.52
N LEU A 295 -33.42 6.99 -3.86
CA LEU A 295 -34.38 7.52 -2.90
C LEU A 295 -35.65 6.67 -2.77
N LYS A 296 -35.78 5.60 -3.57
CA LYS A 296 -36.91 4.66 -3.50
C LYS A 296 -36.87 3.89 -2.17
N LYS A 297 -38.06 3.69 -1.59
CA LYS A 297 -38.24 3.00 -0.30
C LYS A 297 -37.58 1.62 -0.30
N GLU A 298 -37.85 0.82 -1.33
CA GLU A 298 -37.42 -0.59 -1.43
C GLU A 298 -35.89 -0.70 -1.45
N LEU A 299 -35.21 0.26 -2.08
CA LEU A 299 -33.75 0.27 -2.16
C LEU A 299 -33.10 0.75 -0.86
N ILE A 300 -33.72 1.73 -0.18
CA ILE A 300 -33.26 2.18 1.14
C ILE A 300 -33.40 1.02 2.14
N GLU A 301 -34.58 0.40 2.19
CA GLU A 301 -34.93 -0.69 3.10
C GLU A 301 -33.97 -1.88 2.92
N SER A 302 -33.85 -2.40 1.70
CA SER A 302 -32.93 -3.50 1.40
C SER A 302 -31.46 -3.16 1.69
N THR A 303 -31.01 -1.92 1.43
CA THR A 303 -29.62 -1.54 1.72
C THR A 303 -29.36 -1.43 3.21
N VAL A 304 -30.31 -0.89 3.99
CA VAL A 304 -30.21 -0.78 5.44
C VAL A 304 -30.22 -2.17 6.07
N GLU A 305 -31.08 -3.08 5.61
CA GLU A 305 -31.08 -4.48 6.05
C GLU A 305 -29.70 -5.13 5.87
N GLN A 306 -29.07 -4.93 4.70
CA GLN A 306 -27.71 -5.44 4.44
C GLN A 306 -26.64 -4.73 5.30
N GLN A 307 -26.81 -3.46 5.65
CA GLN A 307 -25.92 -2.76 6.59
C GLN A 307 -25.99 -3.37 7.99
N PHE A 308 -27.18 -3.74 8.46
CA PHE A 308 -27.36 -4.43 9.74
C PHE A 308 -26.75 -5.83 9.70
N LYS A 309 -27.04 -6.64 8.68
CA LYS A 309 -26.43 -7.97 8.50
C LYS A 309 -24.89 -7.89 8.53
N ASN A 310 -24.32 -6.94 7.77
CA ASN A 310 -22.87 -6.70 7.78
C ASN A 310 -22.35 -6.33 9.18
N ALA A 311 -23.08 -5.51 9.95
CA ALA A 311 -22.68 -5.15 11.32
C ALA A 311 -22.75 -6.36 12.28
N VAL A 312 -23.76 -7.20 12.15
CA VAL A 312 -23.91 -8.46 12.92
C VAL A 312 -22.76 -9.41 12.61
N TYR A 313 -22.46 -9.65 11.33
CA TYR A 313 -21.37 -10.55 10.93
C TYR A 313 -20.02 -10.06 11.45
N HIS A 314 -19.71 -8.76 11.34
CA HIS A 314 -18.48 -8.22 11.91
C HIS A 314 -18.40 -8.37 13.43
N TYR A 315 -19.52 -8.24 14.14
CA TYR A 315 -19.53 -8.43 15.57
C TYR A 315 -19.20 -9.88 15.95
N VAL A 316 -19.79 -10.87 15.24
CA VAL A 316 -19.47 -12.29 15.42
C VAL A 316 -17.99 -12.56 15.12
N LEU A 317 -17.47 -12.01 14.02
CA LEU A 317 -16.06 -12.15 13.66
C LEU A 317 -15.12 -11.52 14.70
N GLU A 318 -15.47 -10.35 15.24
CA GLU A 318 -14.72 -9.69 16.30
C GLU A 318 -14.66 -10.59 17.54
N GLN A 319 -15.79 -11.12 18.02
CA GLN A 319 -15.81 -12.07 19.15
C GLN A 319 -14.97 -13.31 18.89
N GLY A 320 -15.11 -13.92 17.70
CA GLY A 320 -14.33 -15.09 17.30
C GLY A 320 -12.84 -14.83 17.29
N LYS A 321 -12.43 -13.64 16.84
CA LYS A 321 -11.03 -13.21 16.88
C LYS A 321 -10.53 -13.02 18.31
N MET A 322 -11.28 -12.35 19.18
CA MET A 322 -10.87 -12.16 20.57
C MET A 322 -10.63 -13.49 21.29
N GLU A 323 -11.49 -14.47 21.04
CA GLU A 323 -11.36 -15.81 21.61
C GLU A 323 -10.18 -16.59 21.02
N ALA A 324 -9.98 -16.53 19.70
CA ALA A 324 -8.87 -17.22 19.05
C ALA A 324 -7.49 -16.79 19.57
N TYR A 325 -7.37 -15.53 20.00
CA TYR A 325 -6.17 -14.95 20.61
C TYR A 325 -6.21 -14.93 22.15
N GLU A 326 -7.22 -15.51 22.79
CA GLU A 326 -7.39 -15.59 24.25
C GLU A 326 -7.37 -14.22 24.95
N LEU A 327 -7.97 -13.21 24.32
CA LEU A 327 -8.01 -11.84 24.84
C LEU A 327 -9.20 -11.63 25.79
N THR A 328 -8.93 -11.45 27.08
CA THR A 328 -9.96 -11.19 28.11
C THR A 328 -10.13 -9.71 28.43
N ASP A 329 -9.04 -8.94 28.56
CA ASP A 329 -9.05 -7.48 28.77
C ASP A 329 -8.16 -6.77 27.73
N PRO A 330 -8.62 -6.67 26.48
CA PRO A 330 -7.80 -6.14 25.39
C PRO A 330 -7.46 -4.66 25.56
N LYS A 331 -6.21 -4.33 25.24
CA LYS A 331 -5.71 -2.97 25.08
C LYS A 331 -5.44 -2.68 23.61
N THR A 332 -5.27 -1.39 23.31
CA THR A 332 -4.96 -0.95 21.95
C THR A 332 -3.65 -1.56 21.43
N LYS A 333 -2.66 -1.75 22.31
CA LYS A 333 -1.38 -2.38 21.96
C LYS A 333 -1.57 -3.84 21.51
N ASP A 334 -2.37 -4.63 22.23
CA ASP A 334 -2.66 -6.02 21.85
C ASP A 334 -3.29 -6.12 20.45
N LEU A 335 -4.23 -5.22 20.13
CA LEU A 335 -4.87 -5.17 18.82
C LEU A 335 -3.90 -4.73 17.70
N GLN A 336 -2.94 -3.86 18.02
CA GLN A 336 -1.88 -3.44 17.10
C GLN A 336 -0.89 -4.59 16.84
N ASP A 337 -0.49 -5.31 17.89
CA ASP A 337 0.43 -6.44 17.80
C ASP A 337 -0.18 -7.59 16.98
N ILE A 338 -1.47 -7.90 17.20
CA ILE A 338 -2.20 -8.88 16.37
C ILE A 338 -2.27 -8.41 14.92
N ARG A 339 -2.55 -7.13 14.66
CA ARG A 339 -2.63 -6.60 13.29
C ARG A 339 -1.28 -6.73 12.58
N SER A 340 -0.18 -6.41 13.26
CA SER A 340 1.18 -6.53 12.73
C SER A 340 1.56 -7.99 12.49
N GLY A 341 1.23 -8.88 13.42
CA GLY A 341 1.40 -10.33 13.28
C GLY A 341 0.64 -10.88 12.08
N GLU A 342 -0.66 -10.59 11.96
CA GLU A 342 -1.47 -11.04 10.82
C GLU A 342 -0.95 -10.51 9.48
N ALA A 343 -0.52 -9.24 9.42
CA ALA A 343 0.05 -8.67 8.19
C ALA A 343 1.29 -9.44 7.73
N PHE A 344 2.15 -9.82 8.68
CA PHE A 344 3.31 -10.67 8.44
C PHE A 344 2.90 -12.08 7.98
N SER A 345 1.91 -12.71 8.63
CA SER A 345 1.38 -14.02 8.26
C SER A 345 0.84 -14.06 6.84
N PHE A 346 0.03 -13.06 6.45
CA PHE A 346 -0.59 -13.02 5.13
C PHE A 346 0.44 -12.99 4.00
N LYS A 347 1.61 -12.40 4.23
CA LYS A 347 2.70 -12.37 3.26
C LYS A 347 3.34 -13.74 3.09
N PHE A 348 3.49 -14.50 4.17
CA PHE A 348 3.89 -15.90 4.13
C PHE A 348 2.88 -16.80 3.43
N ILE A 349 1.57 -16.56 3.59
CA ILE A 349 0.53 -17.36 2.92
C ILE A 349 0.67 -17.30 1.40
N ASN A 350 0.89 -16.09 0.86
CA ASN A 350 1.10 -15.92 -0.57
C ASN A 350 2.35 -16.66 -1.06
N ALA A 351 3.46 -16.56 -0.32
CA ALA A 351 4.68 -17.29 -0.64
C ALA A 351 4.49 -18.80 -0.55
N CYS A 352 3.75 -19.31 0.43
CA CYS A 352 3.43 -20.73 0.56
C CYS A 352 2.59 -21.24 -0.61
N ALA A 353 1.58 -20.49 -1.05
CA ALA A 353 0.78 -20.86 -2.22
C ALA A 353 1.61 -20.88 -3.50
N PHE A 354 2.50 -19.91 -3.67
CA PHE A 354 3.43 -19.85 -4.80
C PHE A 354 4.41 -21.04 -4.79
N ALA A 355 5.08 -21.30 -3.66
CA ALA A 355 5.98 -22.44 -3.50
C ALA A 355 5.27 -23.79 -3.70
N SER A 356 4.05 -23.92 -3.16
CA SER A 356 3.21 -25.10 -3.35
C SER A 356 2.84 -25.30 -4.83
N ASN A 357 2.58 -24.23 -5.57
CA ASN A 357 2.34 -24.31 -7.00
C ASN A 357 3.61 -24.70 -7.77
N ASN A 358 4.78 -24.20 -7.39
CA ASN A 358 6.03 -24.62 -8.02
C ASN A 358 6.30 -26.11 -7.82
N LEU A 359 6.07 -26.63 -6.60
CA LEU A 359 6.11 -28.08 -6.35
C LEU A 359 5.10 -28.86 -7.20
N LYS A 360 3.88 -28.31 -7.36
CA LYS A 360 2.85 -28.88 -8.24
C LYS A 360 3.31 -28.93 -9.70
N MET A 361 3.93 -27.86 -10.22
CA MET A 361 4.43 -27.81 -11.60
C MET A 361 5.58 -28.79 -11.85
N ILE A 362 6.43 -29.00 -10.85
CA ILE A 362 7.51 -29.98 -10.87
C ILE A 362 6.93 -31.40 -10.96
N LEU A 363 5.99 -31.74 -10.08
CA LEU A 363 5.40 -33.08 -9.98
C LEU A 363 4.34 -33.37 -11.04
N ASN A 364 3.20 -32.69 -10.96
CA ASN A 364 2.07 -32.87 -11.86
C ASN A 364 1.26 -31.57 -12.03
N PRO A 365 1.44 -30.86 -13.17
CA PRO A 365 0.68 -29.64 -13.49
C PRO A 365 -0.84 -29.80 -13.57
N GLU A 366 -1.33 -31.03 -13.74
CA GLU A 366 -2.76 -31.34 -13.83
C GLU A 366 -3.44 -31.56 -12.48
N CYS A 367 -2.68 -31.54 -11.37
CA CYS A 367 -3.27 -31.70 -10.05
C CYS A 367 -4.13 -30.48 -9.68
N GLU A 368 -5.41 -30.69 -9.39
CA GLU A 368 -6.32 -29.61 -8.95
C GLU A 368 -6.47 -29.54 -7.41
N LYS A 369 -6.03 -30.61 -6.73
CA LYS A 369 -6.11 -30.75 -5.27
C LYS A 369 -4.88 -30.18 -4.58
N ASP A 370 -4.92 -30.18 -3.25
CA ASP A 370 -3.82 -29.67 -2.44
C ASP A 370 -2.63 -30.64 -2.51
N ILE A 371 -1.61 -30.28 -3.29
CA ILE A 371 -0.40 -31.09 -3.46
C ILE A 371 0.39 -31.30 -2.14
N LEU A 372 0.17 -30.44 -1.14
CA LEU A 372 0.79 -30.61 0.18
C LEU A 372 0.05 -31.64 1.04
N GLY A 373 -1.18 -32.04 0.66
CA GLY A 373 -1.91 -33.10 1.35
C GLY A 373 -1.25 -34.46 1.10
N LYS A 374 -0.92 -35.20 2.17
CA LYS A 374 -0.16 -36.47 2.09
C LYS A 374 -0.70 -37.44 1.04
N GLY A 375 -2.02 -37.64 1.03
CA GLY A 375 -2.67 -38.58 0.12
C GLY A 375 -2.60 -38.15 -1.34
N ASP A 376 -2.74 -36.85 -1.63
CA ASP A 376 -2.64 -36.32 -2.99
C ASP A 376 -1.18 -36.20 -3.44
N PHE A 377 -0.24 -35.86 -2.54
CA PHE A 377 1.20 -35.87 -2.81
C PHE A 377 1.66 -37.24 -3.32
N LYS A 378 1.37 -38.32 -2.57
CA LYS A 378 1.77 -39.69 -2.93
C LYS A 378 1.24 -40.13 -4.30
N LYS A 379 0.01 -39.74 -4.63
CA LYS A 379 -0.61 -40.06 -5.93
C LYS A 379 0.05 -39.35 -7.11
N ASN A 380 0.75 -38.25 -6.85
CA ASN A 380 1.41 -37.42 -7.86
C ASN A 380 2.94 -37.58 -7.84
N LEU A 381 3.49 -38.49 -7.04
CA LEU A 381 4.91 -38.85 -7.14
C LEU A 381 5.17 -39.54 -8.49
N PRO A 382 6.33 -39.28 -9.12
CA PRO A 382 6.67 -39.91 -10.38
C PRO A 382 6.94 -41.41 -10.19
N ASN A 383 6.77 -42.16 -11.28
CA ASN A 383 7.26 -43.53 -11.35
C ASN A 383 8.76 -43.51 -11.75
N SER A 384 9.44 -44.66 -11.66
CA SER A 384 10.89 -44.76 -11.97
C SER A 384 11.26 -44.25 -13.38
N THR A 385 10.36 -44.34 -14.35
CA THR A 385 10.57 -43.86 -15.72
C THR A 385 10.41 -42.35 -15.89
N THR A 386 9.69 -41.67 -15.01
CA THR A 386 9.43 -40.21 -15.11
C THR A 386 10.19 -39.40 -14.06
N GLN A 387 10.86 -40.08 -13.12
CA GLN A 387 11.66 -39.45 -12.07
C GLN A 387 12.77 -38.56 -12.66
N SER A 388 13.44 -38.98 -13.73
CA SER A 388 14.47 -38.18 -14.39
C SER A 388 13.94 -36.84 -14.91
N ASP A 389 12.70 -36.81 -15.40
CA ASP A 389 12.08 -35.58 -15.91
C ASP A 389 11.69 -34.64 -14.78
N VAL A 390 11.29 -35.18 -13.62
CA VAL A 390 11.03 -34.38 -12.41
C VAL A 390 12.33 -33.78 -11.88
N VAL A 391 13.41 -34.55 -11.80
CA VAL A 391 14.73 -34.06 -11.39
C VAL A 391 15.19 -32.91 -12.29
N LYS A 392 15.03 -33.03 -13.61
CA LYS A 392 15.34 -31.93 -14.56
C LYS A 392 14.57 -30.65 -14.25
N LYS A 393 13.30 -30.73 -13.85
CA LYS A 393 12.51 -29.56 -13.44
C LYS A 393 12.95 -28.97 -12.09
N MET A 394 13.68 -29.72 -11.27
CA MET A 394 14.21 -29.25 -9.99
C MET A 394 15.55 -28.51 -10.15
N ILE A 395 16.31 -28.78 -11.21
CA ILE A 395 17.61 -28.14 -11.49
C ILE A 395 17.54 -26.60 -11.45
N PRO A 396 16.56 -25.92 -12.11
CA PRO A 396 16.46 -24.46 -12.04
C PRO A 396 16.26 -23.91 -10.63
N PHE A 397 15.86 -24.73 -9.66
CA PHE A 397 15.67 -24.34 -8.26
C PHE A 397 16.88 -24.68 -7.39
N PHE A 398 17.59 -25.79 -7.64
CA PHE A 398 18.61 -26.34 -6.74
C PHE A 398 19.99 -26.56 -7.39
N SER A 399 20.20 -26.10 -8.63
CA SER A 399 21.36 -26.39 -9.51
C SER A 399 21.47 -27.88 -9.91
N ASP A 400 22.44 -28.19 -10.77
CA ASP A 400 22.71 -29.57 -11.21
C ASP A 400 23.05 -30.52 -10.05
N GLU A 401 23.44 -30.00 -8.90
CA GLU A 401 23.75 -30.77 -7.70
C GLU A 401 22.58 -31.58 -7.16
N ILE A 402 21.34 -31.19 -7.50
CA ILE A 402 20.13 -31.95 -7.14
C ILE A 402 20.08 -33.35 -7.78
N GLN A 403 20.89 -33.60 -8.82
CA GLN A 403 21.00 -34.92 -9.43
C GLN A 403 21.75 -35.92 -8.56
N ASN A 404 22.58 -35.42 -7.63
CA ASN A 404 23.46 -36.23 -6.78
C ASN A 404 22.84 -36.57 -5.41
N VAL A 405 21.59 -36.18 -5.17
CA VAL A 405 20.90 -36.40 -3.89
C VAL A 405 19.83 -37.49 -4.01
N ASN A 406 19.45 -38.09 -2.88
CA ASN A 406 18.32 -38.99 -2.82
C ASN A 406 17.02 -38.23 -3.17
N PHE A 407 16.42 -38.60 -4.29
CA PHE A 407 15.20 -37.98 -4.81
C PHE A 407 14.03 -38.02 -3.81
N ASP A 408 13.80 -39.16 -3.16
CA ASP A 408 12.68 -39.31 -2.24
C ASP A 408 12.88 -38.43 -1.00
N GLU A 409 14.07 -38.43 -0.43
CA GLU A 409 14.40 -37.54 0.69
C GLU A 409 14.20 -36.07 0.30
N ALA A 410 14.69 -35.69 -0.90
CA ALA A 410 14.64 -34.31 -1.36
C ALA A 410 13.19 -33.83 -1.58
N ILE A 411 12.35 -34.62 -2.26
CA ILE A 411 10.99 -34.21 -2.58
C ILE A 411 10.09 -34.14 -1.34
N TRP A 412 10.28 -35.05 -0.38
CA TRP A 412 9.59 -35.02 0.91
C TRP A 412 10.07 -33.86 1.78
N ALA A 413 11.36 -33.52 1.75
CA ALA A 413 11.92 -32.37 2.45
C ALA A 413 11.36 -31.04 1.89
N ILE A 414 11.24 -30.91 0.56
CA ILE A 414 10.61 -29.74 -0.10
C ILE A 414 9.16 -29.60 0.35
N ARG A 415 8.36 -30.67 0.23
CA ARG A 415 6.96 -30.67 0.69
C ARG A 415 6.87 -30.29 2.17
N GLY A 416 7.69 -30.92 3.01
CA GLY A 416 7.70 -30.74 4.46
C GLY A 416 7.99 -29.29 4.86
N SER A 417 8.88 -28.62 4.12
CA SER A 417 9.26 -27.22 4.41
C SER A 417 8.07 -26.28 4.15
N ILE A 418 7.40 -26.46 3.01
CA ILE A 418 6.25 -25.64 2.62
C ILE A 418 5.05 -25.93 3.52
N GLN A 419 4.74 -27.21 3.75
CA GLN A 419 3.56 -27.63 4.51
C GLN A 419 3.60 -27.14 5.96
N GLN A 420 4.74 -27.28 6.64
CA GLN A 420 4.85 -26.91 8.05
C GLN A 420 4.78 -25.39 8.25
N ILE A 421 5.47 -24.62 7.40
CA ILE A 421 5.35 -23.15 7.41
C ILE A 421 3.91 -22.74 7.13
N ARG A 422 3.26 -23.34 6.10
CA ARG A 422 1.87 -23.04 5.75
C ARG A 422 0.92 -23.30 6.92
N ASN A 423 1.00 -24.47 7.55
CA ASN A 423 0.08 -24.85 8.64
C ASN A 423 0.20 -23.89 9.84
N GLU A 424 1.43 -23.55 10.24
CA GLU A 424 1.64 -22.61 11.34
C GLU A 424 1.07 -21.21 11.06
N VAL A 425 1.05 -20.79 9.79
CA VAL A 425 0.58 -19.47 9.37
C VAL A 425 -0.95 -19.43 9.12
N TYR A 426 -1.56 -20.53 8.69
CA TYR A 426 -2.99 -20.60 8.32
C TYR A 426 -3.96 -20.75 9.51
N HIS A 427 -3.50 -21.31 10.63
CA HIS A 427 -4.36 -21.53 11.80
C HIS A 427 -4.46 -20.26 12.65
N CYS A 428 -5.69 -19.78 12.90
CA CYS A 428 -5.93 -18.63 13.77
C CYS A 428 -5.72 -19.04 15.25
N LYS A 429 -4.47 -18.98 15.72
CA LYS A 429 -4.05 -19.35 17.08
C LYS A 429 -3.09 -18.31 17.70
N LYS A 430 -2.92 -18.40 19.02
CA LYS A 430 -2.01 -17.53 19.81
C LYS A 430 -0.56 -17.67 19.33
N HIS A 431 0.11 -16.53 19.21
CA HIS A 431 1.38 -16.28 18.51
C HIS A 431 2.52 -17.27 18.82
N SER A 432 3.09 -17.89 17.77
CA SER A 432 4.33 -18.67 17.80
C SER A 432 5.33 -18.25 16.70
N TRP A 433 5.28 -16.99 16.22
CA TRP A 433 6.03 -16.54 15.03
C TRP A 433 7.54 -16.83 15.08
N LYS A 434 8.15 -16.82 16.27
CA LYS A 434 9.58 -17.15 16.48
C LYS A 434 9.92 -18.63 16.24
N SER A 435 8.94 -19.53 16.30
CA SER A 435 9.13 -20.97 16.06
C SER A 435 8.68 -21.42 14.67
N ILE A 436 7.94 -20.60 13.91
CA ILE A 436 7.42 -20.97 12.58
C ILE A 436 8.53 -21.36 11.60
N LEU A 437 9.69 -20.71 11.72
CA LEU A 437 10.81 -20.87 10.78
C LEU A 437 11.86 -21.87 11.28
N LYS A 438 11.76 -22.33 12.53
CA LYS A 438 12.70 -23.26 13.17
C LYS A 438 12.22 -24.70 13.08
N ILE A 439 12.08 -25.19 11.85
CA ILE A 439 11.57 -26.53 11.55
C ILE A 439 12.75 -27.52 11.53
N LYS A 440 12.71 -28.50 12.45
CA LYS A 440 13.83 -29.45 12.61
C LYS A 440 13.72 -30.72 11.79
N GLY A 441 12.51 -31.13 11.42
CA GLY A 441 12.29 -32.36 10.68
C GLY A 441 11.03 -32.32 9.83
N PHE A 442 10.82 -33.39 9.07
CA PHE A 442 9.69 -33.54 8.16
C PHE A 442 9.21 -35.00 8.17
N GLU A 443 7.97 -35.17 7.72
CA GLU A 443 7.39 -36.49 7.52
C GLU A 443 8.13 -37.20 6.37
N PHE A 444 8.68 -38.38 6.65
CA PHE A 444 9.30 -39.28 5.69
C PHE A 444 8.86 -40.70 6.08
N GLU A 445 8.64 -41.60 5.12
CA GLU A 445 8.15 -42.96 5.45
C GLU A 445 9.28 -43.99 5.37
N PRO A 446 9.40 -44.90 6.35
CA PRO A 446 8.44 -45.20 7.42
C PRO A 446 8.55 -44.30 8.67
N ASN A 447 9.64 -43.54 8.85
CA ASN A 447 9.89 -42.72 10.04
C ASN A 447 10.24 -41.26 9.67
N ASN A 448 9.79 -40.31 10.50
CA ASN A 448 10.16 -38.90 10.38
C ASN A 448 11.68 -38.72 10.28
N MET A 449 12.10 -37.78 9.44
CA MET A 449 13.51 -37.48 9.18
C MET A 449 13.82 -36.04 9.62
N LYS A 450 15.04 -35.80 10.12
CA LYS A 450 15.52 -34.44 10.39
C LYS A 450 16.12 -33.83 9.12
N TYR A 451 16.04 -32.51 8.99
CA TYR A 451 16.70 -31.82 7.87
C TYR A 451 18.24 -31.91 7.91
N THR A 452 18.81 -32.08 9.09
CA THR A 452 20.26 -32.31 9.27
C THR A 452 20.73 -33.66 8.77
N ASP A 453 19.81 -34.63 8.71
CA ASP A 453 20.13 -36.01 8.36
C ASP A 453 19.85 -36.28 6.86
N SER A 454 19.26 -35.30 6.15
CA SER A 454 18.92 -35.40 4.74
C SER A 454 19.97 -34.75 3.83
N ASP A 455 19.95 -35.14 2.56
CA ASP A 455 20.84 -34.56 1.55
C ASP A 455 20.61 -33.05 1.29
N MET A 456 19.55 -32.45 1.84
CA MET A 456 19.35 -30.99 1.77
C MET A 456 20.42 -30.20 2.51
N GLN A 457 21.00 -30.78 3.58
CA GLN A 457 22.13 -30.17 4.26
C GLN A 457 23.32 -30.04 3.29
N LYS A 458 23.63 -31.09 2.54
CA LYS A 458 24.74 -31.09 1.56
C LYS A 458 24.56 -30.02 0.48
N LEU A 459 23.33 -29.82 0.00
CA LEU A 459 23.04 -28.79 -1.01
C LEU A 459 23.20 -27.38 -0.44
N MET A 460 22.70 -27.13 0.77
CA MET A 460 22.88 -25.84 1.44
C MET A 460 24.37 -25.53 1.64
N ASP A 461 25.18 -26.53 1.98
CA ASP A 461 26.63 -26.38 2.21
C ASP A 461 27.36 -25.99 0.95
N LYS A 462 26.96 -26.56 -0.19
CA LYS A 462 27.48 -26.19 -1.50
C LYS A 462 27.07 -24.77 -1.88
N ASP A 463 25.82 -24.37 -1.66
CA ASP A 463 25.37 -23.00 -1.89
C ASP A 463 26.15 -21.99 -1.03
N ILE A 464 26.45 -22.33 0.23
CA ILE A 464 27.28 -21.51 1.13
C ILE A 464 28.70 -21.40 0.60
N ALA A 465 29.31 -22.50 0.16
CA ALA A 465 30.65 -22.50 -0.41
C ALA A 465 30.77 -21.66 -1.69
N LYS A 466 29.70 -21.58 -2.49
CA LYS A 466 29.61 -20.80 -3.75
C LYS A 466 29.33 -19.30 -3.56
N ILE A 467 29.17 -18.79 -2.32
CA ILE A 467 28.90 -17.36 -2.09
C ILE A 467 29.93 -16.44 -2.78
N PRO A 468 31.25 -16.67 -2.67
CA PRO A 468 32.25 -15.88 -3.37
C PRO A 468 32.05 -15.91 -4.89
N ASP A 469 31.88 -17.11 -5.47
CA ASP A 469 31.68 -17.32 -6.91
C ASP A 469 30.47 -16.53 -7.44
N PHE A 470 29.34 -16.56 -6.72
CA PHE A 470 28.14 -15.81 -7.09
C PHE A 470 28.37 -14.29 -7.12
N ILE A 471 29.24 -13.77 -6.25
CA ILE A 471 29.58 -12.35 -6.23
C ILE A 471 30.50 -12.02 -7.41
N GLU A 472 31.51 -12.86 -7.67
CA GLU A 472 32.41 -12.71 -8.82
C GLU A 472 31.66 -12.73 -10.15
N GLU A 473 30.75 -13.68 -10.36
CA GLU A 473 29.90 -13.75 -11.56
C GLU A 473 29.07 -12.47 -11.74
N LYS A 474 28.55 -11.90 -10.65
CA LYS A 474 27.83 -10.62 -10.69
C LYS A 474 28.74 -9.47 -11.08
N LEU A 475 30.00 -9.45 -10.65
CA LEU A 475 30.98 -8.44 -11.07
C LEU A 475 31.30 -8.58 -12.56
N LYS A 476 31.57 -9.82 -13.02
CA LYS A 476 31.86 -10.15 -14.43
C LYS A 476 30.70 -9.73 -15.33
N SER A 477 29.49 -10.19 -15.03
CA SER A 477 28.28 -9.91 -15.82
C SER A 477 27.85 -8.44 -15.82
N SER A 478 28.24 -7.66 -14.81
CA SER A 478 27.93 -6.23 -14.73
C SER A 478 28.85 -5.32 -15.54
N GLY A 479 29.95 -5.86 -16.08
CA GLY A 479 30.95 -5.11 -16.84
C GLY A 479 31.88 -4.24 -15.99
N ILE A 480 31.78 -4.27 -14.65
CA ILE A 480 32.64 -3.48 -13.73
C ILE A 480 34.13 -3.70 -14.01
N ILE A 481 34.51 -4.95 -14.22
CA ILE A 481 35.92 -5.36 -14.35
C ILE A 481 36.60 -4.63 -15.52
N ARG A 482 35.86 -4.27 -16.57
CA ARG A 482 36.38 -3.49 -17.71
C ARG A 482 36.80 -2.08 -17.32
N PHE A 483 36.27 -1.53 -16.23
CA PHE A 483 36.43 -0.11 -15.85
C PHE A 483 37.22 0.16 -14.56
N TYR A 484 37.52 -0.87 -13.77
CA TYR A 484 38.21 -0.75 -12.49
C TYR A 484 39.27 -1.84 -12.29
N SER A 485 40.48 -1.44 -11.89
CA SER A 485 41.61 -2.36 -11.69
C SER A 485 41.36 -3.35 -10.56
N HIS A 486 41.99 -4.53 -10.64
CA HIS A 486 41.91 -5.58 -9.64
C HIS A 486 42.17 -5.04 -8.23
N ASP A 487 43.30 -4.37 -8.00
CA ASP A 487 43.67 -3.79 -6.70
C ASP A 487 42.59 -2.88 -6.09
N LYS A 488 41.94 -2.07 -6.93
CA LYS A 488 40.89 -1.15 -6.47
C LYS A 488 39.63 -1.89 -6.07
N LEU A 489 39.25 -2.91 -6.84
CA LEU A 489 38.11 -3.76 -6.50
C LEU A 489 38.42 -4.62 -5.26
N GLN A 490 39.64 -5.15 -5.16
CA GLN A 490 40.11 -5.93 -4.02
C GLN A 490 40.09 -5.10 -2.72
N SER A 491 40.47 -3.82 -2.79
CA SER A 491 40.43 -2.91 -1.64
C SER A 491 39.04 -2.74 -1.02
N ILE A 492 37.96 -3.00 -1.77
CA ILE A 492 36.59 -2.96 -1.26
C ILE A 492 36.34 -4.15 -0.32
N TRP A 493 36.90 -5.33 -0.63
CA TRP A 493 36.70 -6.57 0.15
C TRP A 493 37.53 -6.59 1.43
N GLU A 494 38.70 -5.95 1.41
CA GLU A 494 39.64 -5.91 2.54
C GLU A 494 39.24 -4.90 3.63
N MET A 495 38.16 -4.16 3.43
CA MET A 495 37.66 -3.18 4.40
C MET A 495 37.24 -3.83 5.71
N LYS A 496 37.49 -3.14 6.83
CA LYS A 496 37.13 -3.58 8.19
C LYS A 496 35.63 -3.88 8.35
N GLN A 497 34.78 -3.21 7.57
CA GLN A 497 33.33 -3.38 7.60
C GLN A 497 32.87 -4.72 7.00
N GLY A 498 33.73 -5.39 6.22
CA GLY A 498 33.42 -6.66 5.55
C GLY A 498 32.29 -6.57 4.51
N PHE A 499 31.90 -7.71 3.96
CA PHE A 499 30.77 -7.84 3.05
C PHE A 499 29.64 -8.63 3.73
N SER A 500 28.40 -8.12 3.69
CA SER A 500 27.25 -8.78 4.30
C SER A 500 26.28 -9.34 3.25
N LEU A 501 25.61 -10.44 3.59
CA LEU A 501 24.41 -10.91 2.88
C LEU A 501 23.16 -10.08 3.22
N LEU A 502 23.21 -9.31 4.32
CA LEU A 502 22.12 -8.42 4.74
C LEU A 502 22.13 -7.15 3.90
N THR A 503 21.28 -7.07 2.89
CA THR A 503 21.18 -5.82 2.11
C THR A 503 20.47 -4.69 2.89
N THR A 504 19.64 -5.03 3.88
CA THR A 504 18.81 -4.11 4.69
C THR A 504 18.42 -4.78 6.01
N ASN A 505 18.50 -4.06 7.14
CA ASN A 505 18.10 -4.53 8.49
C ASN A 505 17.16 -3.55 9.23
N ALA A 506 16.78 -2.44 8.60
CA ALA A 506 15.89 -1.42 9.17
C ALA A 506 14.70 -1.13 8.23
N PRO A 507 13.50 -0.85 8.78
CA PRO A 507 12.33 -0.57 7.95
C PRO A 507 12.44 0.82 7.30
N PHE A 508 11.74 1.05 6.20
CA PHE A 508 11.68 2.35 5.47
C PHE A 508 13.01 2.89 4.94
N VAL A 509 14.01 2.03 4.79
CA VAL A 509 15.26 2.36 4.10
C VAL A 509 14.96 2.72 2.63
N PRO A 510 15.46 3.87 2.11
CA PRO A 510 15.27 4.23 0.73
C PRO A 510 16.05 3.29 -0.20
N SER A 511 15.47 2.97 -1.35
CA SER A 511 16.17 2.19 -2.37
C SER A 511 17.37 2.96 -2.92
N PHE A 512 18.42 2.24 -3.32
CA PHE A 512 19.60 2.85 -3.93
C PHE A 512 19.25 3.76 -5.13
N LYS A 513 18.33 3.32 -6.00
CA LYS A 513 17.87 4.13 -7.14
C LYS A 513 17.32 5.50 -6.70
N ARG A 514 16.57 5.52 -5.60
CA ARG A 514 16.04 6.76 -5.02
C ARG A 514 17.15 7.60 -4.39
N VAL A 515 18.02 6.99 -3.59
CA VAL A 515 19.15 7.68 -2.95
C VAL A 515 20.04 8.33 -3.99
N TYR A 516 20.41 7.59 -5.04
CA TYR A 516 21.29 8.07 -6.10
C TYR A 516 20.61 9.18 -6.93
N ALA A 517 19.39 8.97 -7.42
CA ALA A 517 18.68 9.96 -8.22
C ALA A 517 18.38 11.25 -7.43
N LYS A 518 17.89 11.13 -6.19
CA LYS A 518 17.63 12.30 -5.34
C LYS A 518 18.92 12.95 -4.85
N GLY A 519 19.97 12.17 -4.60
CA GLY A 519 21.30 12.67 -4.28
C GLY A 519 21.84 13.53 -5.41
N HIS A 520 21.68 13.07 -6.65
CA HIS A 520 22.00 13.85 -7.85
C HIS A 520 21.20 15.14 -7.90
N ASP A 521 19.86 15.09 -7.75
CA ASP A 521 19.01 16.29 -7.70
C ASP A 521 19.48 17.31 -6.65
N TYR A 522 19.94 16.86 -5.47
CA TYR A 522 20.44 17.76 -4.42
C TYR A 522 21.83 18.32 -4.73
N GLN A 523 22.71 17.51 -5.32
CA GLN A 523 24.07 17.93 -5.65
C GLN A 523 24.12 18.88 -6.85
N THR A 524 23.28 18.68 -7.87
CA THR A 524 23.22 19.51 -9.07
C THR A 524 22.22 20.66 -8.96
N SER A 525 21.49 20.75 -7.84
CA SER A 525 20.52 21.81 -7.61
C SER A 525 21.15 23.20 -7.70
N LYS A 526 20.51 24.11 -8.45
CA LYS A 526 20.87 25.55 -8.46
C LYS A 526 20.50 26.27 -7.17
N ASN A 527 19.81 25.61 -6.24
CA ASN A 527 19.35 26.23 -4.99
C ASN A 527 20.45 26.28 -3.92
N ARG A 528 21.23 27.36 -3.94
CA ARG A 528 22.34 27.62 -3.00
C ARG A 528 21.92 27.72 -1.52
N TYR A 529 20.63 27.82 -1.21
CA TYR A 529 20.13 27.96 0.17
C TYR A 529 19.88 26.63 0.88
N TYR A 530 20.03 25.50 0.19
CA TYR A 530 19.95 24.17 0.81
C TYR A 530 20.98 23.20 0.24
N ASP A 531 22.20 23.29 0.79
CA ASP A 531 23.32 22.46 0.39
C ASP A 531 23.58 21.35 1.41
N LEU A 532 23.55 20.09 0.96
CA LEU A 532 23.89 18.92 1.77
C LEU A 532 25.41 18.64 1.79
N GLY A 533 26.20 19.40 1.02
CA GLY A 533 27.64 19.25 0.89
C GLY A 533 28.00 17.88 0.31
N LEU A 534 27.36 17.50 -0.80
CA LEU A 534 27.50 16.20 -1.46
C LEU A 534 28.59 16.25 -2.55
N THR A 535 29.28 15.13 -2.76
CA THR A 535 30.28 15.00 -3.84
C THR A 535 30.09 13.75 -4.69
N THR A 536 29.29 12.78 -4.26
CA THR A 536 29.23 11.43 -4.84
C THR A 536 28.33 11.30 -6.07
N PHE A 537 27.31 12.16 -6.23
CA PHE A 537 26.19 11.99 -7.16
C PHE A 537 26.21 12.97 -8.35
N ASP A 538 27.37 13.21 -8.96
CA ASP A 538 27.53 14.24 -10.00
C ASP A 538 26.87 13.94 -11.35
N ILE A 539 26.68 12.67 -11.73
CA ILE A 539 26.18 12.27 -13.06
C ILE A 539 24.97 11.31 -12.91
N LEU A 540 24.04 11.35 -13.87
CA LEU A 540 22.88 10.46 -13.96
C LEU A 540 22.57 10.06 -15.42
N GLU A 541 23.41 9.21 -16.02
CA GLU A 541 23.37 8.89 -17.45
C GLU A 541 23.32 7.38 -17.72
N TYR A 542 22.12 6.78 -17.61
CA TYR A 542 21.94 5.32 -17.68
C TYR A 542 22.30 4.66 -19.03
N GLY A 543 22.52 5.43 -20.10
CA GLY A 543 22.86 4.91 -21.43
C GLY A 543 24.32 4.46 -21.54
N GLU A 544 25.23 5.20 -20.91
CA GLU A 544 26.66 4.97 -21.01
C GLU A 544 27.11 3.71 -20.24
N GLU A 545 28.03 2.94 -20.80
CA GLU A 545 28.52 1.70 -20.19
C GLU A 545 29.33 1.94 -18.91
N ASP A 546 30.16 2.98 -18.92
CA ASP A 546 31.00 3.38 -17.79
C ASP A 546 30.14 3.84 -16.59
N PHE A 547 29.07 4.58 -16.85
CA PHE A 547 28.09 4.96 -15.85
C PHE A 547 27.33 3.75 -15.32
N ARG A 548 26.93 2.80 -16.18
CA ARG A 548 26.27 1.55 -15.73
C ARG A 548 27.18 0.76 -14.78
N ALA A 549 28.47 0.64 -15.10
CA ALA A 549 29.47 0.00 -14.25
C ALA A 549 29.61 0.75 -12.91
N ARG A 550 29.79 2.08 -12.94
CA ARG A 550 29.85 2.94 -11.74
C ARG A 550 28.59 2.79 -10.88
N TYR A 551 27.41 2.85 -11.48
CA TYR A 551 26.13 2.77 -10.78
C TYR A 551 25.97 1.40 -10.11
N PHE A 552 26.34 0.30 -10.78
CA PHE A 552 26.26 -1.04 -10.21
C PHE A 552 27.26 -1.24 -9.07
N LEU A 553 28.51 -0.77 -9.21
CA LEU A 553 29.51 -0.86 -8.13
C LEU A 553 29.08 -0.05 -6.91
N THR A 554 28.59 1.17 -7.12
CA THR A 554 28.08 2.03 -6.05
C THR A 554 26.85 1.40 -5.36
N LYS A 555 25.98 0.72 -6.14
CA LYS A 555 24.82 -0.02 -5.61
C LYS A 555 25.26 -1.17 -4.71
N LEU A 556 26.30 -1.91 -5.10
CA LEU A 556 26.85 -3.03 -4.34
C LEU A 556 27.43 -2.55 -3.01
N VAL A 557 28.26 -1.50 -3.02
CA VAL A 557 28.79 -0.85 -1.81
C VAL A 557 27.65 -0.37 -0.90
N TYR A 558 26.63 0.28 -1.48
CA TYR A 558 25.48 0.75 -0.71
C TYR A 558 24.81 -0.38 0.07
N TYR A 559 24.41 -1.46 -0.60
CA TYR A 559 23.64 -2.53 0.05
C TYR A 559 24.47 -3.45 0.94
N GLN A 560 25.70 -3.77 0.54
CA GLN A 560 26.45 -4.87 1.17
C GLN A 560 27.47 -4.41 2.21
N GLN A 561 27.78 -3.11 2.24
CA GLN A 561 28.73 -2.52 3.19
C GLN A 561 28.11 -1.38 3.98
N PHE A 562 27.67 -0.32 3.27
CA PHE A 562 27.14 0.88 3.93
C PHE A 562 25.87 0.57 4.73
N MET A 563 24.91 -0.15 4.15
CA MET A 563 23.62 -0.43 4.77
C MET A 563 23.76 -1.18 6.11
N PRO A 564 24.43 -2.36 6.19
CA PRO A 564 24.66 -3.06 7.45
C PRO A 564 25.32 -2.19 8.53
N TRP A 565 26.33 -1.42 8.14
CA TRP A 565 27.10 -0.57 9.05
C TRP A 565 26.27 0.62 9.55
N PHE A 566 25.66 1.39 8.64
CA PHE A 566 25.01 2.66 8.95
C PHE A 566 23.76 2.51 9.82
N THR A 567 23.13 1.34 9.80
CA THR A 567 21.95 1.03 10.62
C THR A 567 22.29 0.30 11.91
N ALA A 568 23.53 -0.16 12.08
CA ALA A 568 24.05 -0.73 13.32
C ALA A 568 24.86 0.28 14.15
N ASP A 569 25.49 1.27 13.50
CA ASP A 569 26.29 2.31 14.13
C ASP A 569 25.44 3.52 14.56
N ASN A 570 25.32 3.71 15.88
CA ASN A 570 24.51 4.78 16.46
C ASN A 570 25.04 6.18 16.13
N ASN A 571 26.36 6.34 16.05
CA ASN A 571 26.99 7.65 15.89
C ASN A 571 26.86 8.14 14.44
N ALA A 572 27.21 7.28 13.47
CA ALA A 572 27.15 7.64 12.05
C ALA A 572 25.73 8.05 11.62
N PHE A 573 24.71 7.30 12.05
CA PHE A 573 23.31 7.62 11.76
C PHE A 573 22.86 8.92 12.43
N ARG A 574 23.15 9.08 13.73
CA ARG A 574 22.80 10.27 14.52
C ARG A 574 23.40 11.53 13.89
N ASP A 575 24.66 11.49 13.48
CA ASP A 575 25.37 12.63 12.90
C ASP A 575 24.74 13.07 11.58
N ALA A 576 24.40 12.12 10.70
CA ALA A 576 23.71 12.39 9.44
C ALA A 576 22.29 12.95 9.68
N ALA A 577 21.53 12.35 10.59
CA ALA A 577 20.17 12.78 10.93
C ALA A 577 20.14 14.21 11.50
N ASN A 578 21.00 14.47 12.49
CA ASN A 578 21.09 15.77 13.14
C ASN A 578 21.69 16.83 12.22
N PHE A 579 22.59 16.48 11.29
CA PHE A 579 23.02 17.39 10.23
C PHE A 579 21.85 17.87 9.37
N VAL A 580 21.00 16.95 8.90
CA VAL A 580 19.82 17.30 8.07
C VAL A 580 18.83 18.16 8.84
N LEU A 581 18.56 17.84 10.12
CA LEU A 581 17.67 18.63 10.96
C LEU A 581 18.20 20.04 11.20
N ARG A 582 19.49 20.19 11.52
CA ARG A 582 20.15 21.50 11.70
C ARG A 582 20.12 22.32 10.42
N LEU A 583 20.44 21.72 9.28
CA LEU A 583 20.39 22.38 7.98
C LEU A 583 18.98 22.90 7.65
N ASN A 584 17.94 22.14 7.97
CA ASN A 584 16.55 22.59 7.80
C ASN A 584 16.15 23.68 8.81
N LYS A 585 16.61 23.60 10.07
CA LYS A 585 16.36 24.62 11.11
C LYS A 585 17.00 25.97 10.76
N ASN A 586 18.19 25.97 10.16
CA ASN A 586 18.97 27.18 9.90
C ASN A 586 18.59 27.92 8.60
N ARG A 587 17.58 27.45 7.85
CA ARG A 587 17.09 28.15 6.66
C ARG A 587 16.37 29.45 7.02
N GLN A 588 16.59 30.51 6.23
CA GLN A 588 15.95 31.82 6.40
C GLN A 588 14.46 31.89 5.98
N GLN A 589 13.89 30.83 5.40
CA GLN A 589 12.47 30.82 4.99
C GLN A 589 11.53 30.53 6.17
N ASP A 590 10.41 31.24 6.24
CA ASP A 590 9.38 31.12 7.29
C ASP A 590 8.73 29.72 7.38
N ALA A 591 8.69 28.97 6.27
CA ALA A 591 8.13 27.63 6.23
C ALA A 591 9.23 26.55 6.23
N LYS A 592 9.48 25.93 7.39
CA LYS A 592 10.46 24.84 7.54
C LYS A 592 9.77 23.48 7.56
N ALA A 593 10.25 22.53 6.74
CA ALA A 593 9.55 21.26 6.52
C ALA A 593 9.66 20.26 7.69
N PHE A 594 10.82 20.22 8.37
CA PHE A 594 11.12 19.21 9.40
C PHE A 594 10.88 19.68 10.85
N ILE A 595 10.04 20.70 11.07
CA ILE A 595 9.77 21.24 12.43
C ILE A 595 9.23 20.15 13.37
N ASN A 596 8.42 19.23 12.83
CA ASN A 596 7.73 18.22 13.63
C ASN A 596 8.55 16.93 13.82
N ILE A 597 9.81 16.88 13.39
CA ILE A 597 10.70 15.73 13.53
C ILE A 597 11.63 16.00 14.73
N ARG A 598 11.69 15.06 15.70
CA ARG A 598 12.62 15.19 16.85
C ARG A 598 14.07 14.89 16.44
N GLU A 599 15.02 15.23 17.28
CA GLU A 599 16.41 14.80 17.11
C GLU A 599 16.59 13.34 17.58
N VAL A 600 17.64 12.69 17.08
CA VAL A 600 18.03 11.35 17.50
C VAL A 600 18.75 11.46 18.85
N GLU A 601 18.31 10.69 19.84
CA GLU A 601 18.85 10.72 21.20
C GLU A 601 20.23 10.02 21.28
N GLU A 602 21.00 10.30 22.33
CA GLU A 602 22.29 9.66 22.54
C GLU A 602 22.11 8.19 22.97
N GLY A 603 22.80 7.28 22.27
CA GLY A 603 22.66 5.84 22.49
C GLY A 603 21.41 5.20 21.87
N GLU A 604 20.52 5.98 21.26
CA GLU A 604 19.35 5.46 20.54
C GLU A 604 19.77 4.70 19.27
N MET A 605 19.27 3.48 19.11
CA MET A 605 19.58 2.65 17.94
C MET A 605 18.88 3.21 16.69
N PRO A 606 19.53 3.20 15.50
CA PRO A 606 18.90 3.64 14.25
C PRO A 606 17.57 2.95 13.96
N ARG A 607 17.45 1.65 14.29
CA ARG A 607 16.20 0.88 14.14
C ARG A 607 15.04 1.49 14.92
N ASP A 608 15.26 1.89 16.18
CA ASP A 608 14.20 2.40 17.05
C ASP A 608 13.73 3.78 16.58
N TYR A 609 14.68 4.63 16.19
CA TYR A 609 14.38 5.94 15.62
C TYR A 609 13.63 5.81 14.27
N MET A 610 14.02 4.86 13.42
CA MET A 610 13.31 4.56 12.18
C MET A 610 11.90 4.01 12.43
N GLY A 611 11.72 3.22 13.50
CA GLY A 611 10.41 2.78 13.99
C GLY A 611 9.51 3.96 14.40
N TYR A 612 10.08 4.97 15.08
CA TYR A 612 9.38 6.23 15.36
C TYR A 612 8.96 6.95 14.07
N VAL A 613 9.88 7.12 13.10
CA VAL A 613 9.57 7.79 11.83
C VAL A 613 8.47 7.05 11.05
N GLN A 614 8.52 5.72 11.03
CA GLN A 614 7.47 4.87 10.46
C GLN A 614 6.11 5.15 11.13
N GLY A 615 6.06 5.19 12.46
CA GLY A 615 4.83 5.51 13.20
C GLY A 615 4.23 6.84 12.77
N GLN A 616 5.06 7.87 12.60
CA GLN A 616 4.62 9.20 12.17
C GLN A 616 4.14 9.23 10.71
N ILE A 617 4.77 8.48 9.80
CA ILE A 617 4.32 8.33 8.40
C ILE A 617 2.92 7.71 8.36
N ALA A 618 2.71 6.60 9.06
CA ALA A 618 1.42 5.92 9.10
C ALA A 618 0.33 6.82 9.71
N ILE A 619 0.69 7.59 10.73
CA ILE A 619 -0.18 8.60 11.34
C ILE A 619 -0.59 9.68 10.31
N HIS A 620 0.35 10.13 9.48
CA HIS A 620 0.15 11.16 8.46
C HIS A 620 -0.69 10.67 7.27
N GLU A 621 -0.49 9.44 6.77
CA GLU A 621 -1.26 8.86 5.66
C GLU A 621 -2.75 8.74 5.96
N ASP A 622 -3.11 8.52 7.22
CA ASP A 622 -4.50 8.51 7.70
C ASP A 622 -5.14 9.92 7.77
N SER A 623 -4.36 10.98 7.59
CA SER A 623 -4.83 12.36 7.76
C SER A 623 -5.52 12.87 6.50
N THR A 624 -6.67 13.56 6.66
CA THR A 624 -7.51 14.02 5.54
C THR A 624 -7.01 15.29 4.83
N GLU A 625 -5.80 15.75 5.12
CA GLU A 625 -5.21 16.96 4.54
C GLU A 625 -4.16 16.56 3.50
N ASP A 626 -4.15 17.20 2.34
CA ASP A 626 -3.13 17.06 1.29
C ASP A 626 -1.80 17.72 1.71
N THR A 627 -1.39 17.57 2.98
CA THR A 627 -0.07 18.03 3.43
C THR A 627 0.99 17.09 2.86
N PRO A 628 2.11 17.60 2.31
CA PRO A 628 3.16 16.73 1.81
C PRO A 628 3.81 15.96 2.97
N ASN A 629 3.96 14.64 2.83
CA ASN A 629 4.68 13.84 3.82
C ASN A 629 6.18 14.17 3.80
N HIS A 630 6.65 14.91 4.81
CA HIS A 630 8.05 15.35 4.89
C HIS A 630 8.99 14.32 5.53
N PHE A 631 8.47 13.28 6.20
CA PHE A 631 9.28 12.24 6.84
C PHE A 631 10.04 11.39 5.81
N GLU A 632 9.39 11.04 4.71
CA GLU A 632 9.99 10.26 3.63
C GLU A 632 11.15 11.03 2.95
N LYS A 633 10.96 12.34 2.78
CA LYS A 633 12.00 13.26 2.29
C LYS A 633 13.16 13.38 3.28
N PHE A 634 12.85 13.49 4.58
CA PHE A 634 13.86 13.54 5.65
C PHE A 634 14.73 12.28 5.64
N ILE A 635 14.13 11.09 5.69
CA ILE A 635 14.85 9.82 5.63
C ILE A 635 15.71 9.72 4.38
N SER A 636 15.16 10.07 3.21
CA SER A 636 15.94 10.08 1.96
C SER A 636 17.21 10.93 2.10
N GLN A 637 17.11 12.12 2.71
CA GLN A 637 18.27 13.01 2.90
C GLN A 637 19.28 12.49 3.93
N VAL A 638 18.81 11.85 5.00
CA VAL A 638 19.70 11.22 6.00
C VAL A 638 20.56 10.15 5.34
N PHE A 639 19.95 9.26 4.55
CA PHE A 639 20.68 8.20 3.84
C PHE A 639 21.59 8.75 2.73
N ILE A 640 21.17 9.78 1.99
CA ILE A 640 22.02 10.45 0.99
C ILE A 640 23.26 11.04 1.66
N LYS A 641 23.10 11.75 2.78
CA LYS A 641 24.22 12.38 3.50
C LYS A 641 25.12 11.34 4.17
N GLY A 642 24.53 10.34 4.80
CA GLY A 642 25.25 9.23 5.43
C GLY A 642 26.10 8.48 4.41
N PHE A 643 25.53 8.15 3.25
CA PHE A 643 26.23 7.42 2.20
C PHE A 643 27.38 8.24 1.59
N ASP A 644 27.16 9.53 1.29
CA ASP A 644 28.23 10.40 0.80
C ASP A 644 29.38 10.56 1.82
N SER A 645 29.07 10.60 3.11
CA SER A 645 30.08 10.67 4.18
C SER A 645 30.85 9.35 4.31
N HIS A 646 30.17 8.21 4.13
CA HIS A 646 30.80 6.89 4.07
C HIS A 646 31.77 6.78 2.90
N MET A 647 31.33 7.13 1.68
CA MET A 647 32.18 7.09 0.48
C MET A 647 33.46 7.92 0.61
N ARG A 648 33.43 9.01 1.39
CA ARG A 648 34.62 9.84 1.68
C ARG A 648 35.52 9.24 2.75
N SER A 649 34.94 8.76 3.84
CA SER A 649 35.70 8.21 4.98
C SER A 649 36.34 6.87 4.67
N ALA A 650 35.73 6.08 3.78
CA ALA A 650 36.24 4.80 3.29
C ALA A 650 37.17 4.92 2.05
N ASP A 651 37.54 6.14 1.63
CA ASP A 651 38.37 6.41 0.45
C ASP A 651 37.88 5.79 -0.89
N LEU A 652 36.56 5.61 -1.03
CA LEU A 652 35.93 5.02 -2.23
C LEU A 652 35.72 6.03 -3.37
N LYS A 653 36.49 7.13 -3.39
CA LYS A 653 36.36 8.19 -4.40
C LYS A 653 36.71 7.71 -5.81
N PHE A 654 37.51 6.65 -5.93
CA PHE A 654 37.89 6.09 -7.22
C PHE A 654 36.69 5.58 -8.03
N ILE A 655 35.61 5.16 -7.36
CA ILE A 655 34.35 4.69 -8.00
C ILE A 655 33.72 5.79 -8.88
N LYS A 656 34.03 7.06 -8.63
CA LYS A 656 33.50 8.17 -9.43
C LYS A 656 34.05 8.22 -10.86
N ASN A 657 35.26 7.70 -11.08
CA ASN A 657 36.02 7.87 -12.32
C ASN A 657 36.30 6.50 -12.96
N PRO A 658 35.30 5.85 -13.57
CA PRO A 658 35.52 4.63 -14.34
C PRO A 658 36.52 4.90 -15.48
N ARG A 659 37.43 3.96 -15.72
CA ARG A 659 38.40 4.05 -16.83
C ARG A 659 38.45 2.72 -17.54
N ASN A 660 38.08 2.70 -18.82
CA ASN A 660 38.18 1.48 -19.61
C ASN A 660 39.64 1.00 -19.65
N GLN A 661 39.87 -0.23 -19.23
CA GLN A 661 41.18 -0.85 -19.14
C GLN A 661 41.59 -1.56 -20.44
N GLY A 662 40.67 -1.72 -21.40
CA GLY A 662 40.94 -2.43 -22.65
C GLY A 662 41.15 -3.93 -22.48
N LEU A 663 40.61 -4.53 -21.41
CA LEU A 663 40.73 -5.96 -21.12
C LEU A 663 39.96 -6.80 -22.14
N GLU A 664 40.60 -7.87 -22.59
CA GLU A 664 39.98 -8.92 -23.40
C GLU A 664 39.03 -9.79 -22.56
N GLN A 665 38.09 -10.47 -23.22
CA GLN A 665 37.08 -11.28 -22.53
C GLN A 665 37.69 -12.44 -21.72
N SER A 666 38.78 -13.04 -22.20
CA SER A 666 39.53 -14.08 -21.49
C SER A 666 40.16 -13.59 -20.19
N GLU A 667 40.71 -12.36 -20.18
CA GLU A 667 41.33 -11.77 -18.99
C GLU A 667 40.28 -11.51 -17.90
N ILE A 668 39.06 -11.11 -18.29
CA ILE A 668 37.93 -10.90 -17.38
C ILE A 668 37.48 -12.23 -16.75
N GLU A 669 37.51 -13.32 -17.51
CA GLU A 669 37.08 -14.64 -17.05
C GLU A 669 38.06 -15.25 -16.05
N GLU A 670 39.37 -15.02 -16.23
CA GLU A 670 40.44 -15.50 -15.35
C GLU A 670 40.59 -14.71 -14.04
N MET A 671 40.05 -13.48 -13.96
CA MET A 671 40.09 -12.68 -12.74
C MET A 671 39.29 -13.32 -11.59
N SER A 672 39.93 -13.36 -10.42
CA SER A 672 39.36 -13.84 -9.15
C SER A 672 39.67 -12.85 -8.00
N PHE A 673 38.86 -12.89 -6.95
CA PHE A 673 38.92 -11.98 -5.80
C PHE A 673 38.90 -12.78 -4.49
N ASP A 674 39.68 -12.36 -3.49
CA ASP A 674 39.58 -12.94 -2.14
C ASP A 674 38.39 -12.31 -1.41
N ILE A 675 37.20 -12.86 -1.62
CA ILE A 675 35.94 -12.37 -1.03
C ILE A 675 35.64 -13.15 0.25
N LYS A 676 35.67 -12.45 1.39
CA LYS A 676 35.32 -13.03 2.70
C LYS A 676 33.93 -12.60 3.13
N VAL A 677 33.05 -13.59 3.30
CA VAL A 677 31.69 -13.41 3.82
C VAL A 677 31.50 -14.41 4.96
N GLU A 678 31.22 -13.92 6.17
CA GLU A 678 30.87 -14.76 7.32
C GLU A 678 29.43 -14.45 7.79
N PRO A 679 28.43 -15.16 7.25
CA PRO A 679 27.04 -14.97 7.68
C PRO A 679 26.82 -15.35 9.14
N SER A 680 25.99 -14.58 9.84
CA SER A 680 25.68 -14.83 11.26
C SER A 680 24.93 -16.15 11.51
N PHE A 681 24.12 -16.59 10.54
CA PHE A 681 23.34 -17.82 10.65
C PHE A 681 24.19 -19.09 10.75
N LEU A 682 25.47 -19.05 10.35
CA LEU A 682 26.37 -20.21 10.40
C LEU A 682 26.49 -20.80 11.81
N LYS A 683 26.31 -19.97 12.86
CA LYS A 683 26.32 -20.43 14.27
C LYS A 683 25.20 -21.40 14.61
N ASN A 684 24.06 -21.29 13.94
CA ASN A 684 22.86 -22.13 14.16
C ASN A 684 22.33 -22.67 12.83
N LYS A 685 23.23 -23.05 11.92
CA LYS A 685 22.93 -23.43 10.53
C LYS A 685 21.83 -24.49 10.41
N ASP A 686 21.82 -25.47 11.31
CA ASP A 686 20.87 -26.58 11.31
C ASP A 686 19.41 -26.14 11.45
N ASP A 687 19.14 -25.02 12.13
CA ASP A 687 17.78 -24.49 12.30
C ASP A 687 17.22 -23.89 11.00
N TYR A 688 18.07 -23.63 10.00
CA TYR A 688 17.72 -22.86 8.80
C TYR A 688 17.56 -23.68 7.52
N ILE A 689 17.91 -24.97 7.53
CA ILE A 689 17.89 -25.82 6.33
C ILE A 689 16.48 -25.88 5.73
N ALA A 690 15.45 -26.08 6.56
CA ALA A 690 14.06 -26.11 6.11
C ALA A 690 13.62 -24.78 5.49
N PHE A 691 14.01 -23.66 6.09
CA PHE A 691 13.66 -22.34 5.59
C PHE A 691 14.41 -22.00 4.29
N TRP A 692 15.68 -22.40 4.16
CA TRP A 692 16.43 -22.32 2.92
C TRP A 692 15.75 -23.13 1.80
N THR A 693 15.36 -24.38 2.07
CA THR A 693 14.63 -25.22 1.10
C THR A 693 13.33 -24.54 0.64
N PHE A 694 12.58 -23.94 1.56
CA PHE A 694 11.41 -23.14 1.23
C PHE A 694 11.74 -21.92 0.36
N CYS A 695 12.78 -21.17 0.70
CA CYS A 695 13.22 -19.98 -0.05
C CYS A 695 13.65 -20.31 -1.48
N LYS A 696 14.29 -21.46 -1.73
CA LYS A 696 14.67 -21.88 -3.09
C LYS A 696 13.44 -22.05 -4.00
N MET A 697 12.27 -22.36 -3.43
CA MET A 697 11.01 -22.51 -4.16
C MET A 697 10.31 -21.16 -4.47
N LEU A 698 10.92 -20.02 -4.16
CA LEU A 698 10.36 -18.68 -4.39
C LEU A 698 11.14 -17.91 -5.46
N ASP A 699 10.50 -16.91 -6.05
CA ASP A 699 11.17 -15.97 -6.96
C ASP A 699 11.81 -14.80 -6.19
N ALA A 700 12.63 -14.02 -6.88
CA ALA A 700 13.34 -12.88 -6.28
C ALA A 700 12.38 -11.84 -5.69
N ARG A 701 11.17 -11.71 -6.24
CA ARG A 701 10.17 -10.73 -5.79
C ARG A 701 9.55 -11.17 -4.46
N HIS A 702 9.07 -12.41 -4.34
CA HIS A 702 8.53 -12.95 -3.10
C HIS A 702 9.58 -12.95 -1.99
N LEU A 703 10.82 -13.34 -2.30
CA LEU A 703 11.94 -13.28 -1.36
C LEU A 703 12.17 -11.85 -0.83
N SER A 704 12.24 -10.87 -1.73
CA SER A 704 12.42 -9.46 -1.37
C SER A 704 11.24 -8.92 -0.55
N GLU A 705 10.00 -9.27 -0.91
CA GLU A 705 8.81 -8.87 -0.16
C GLU A 705 8.76 -9.50 1.23
N LEU A 706 9.04 -10.79 1.37
CA LEU A 706 9.10 -11.48 2.67
C LEU A 706 10.17 -10.86 3.57
N ARG A 707 11.37 -10.61 3.04
CA ARG A 707 12.45 -9.97 3.80
C ARG A 707 12.04 -8.59 4.31
N ASN A 708 11.41 -7.77 3.45
CA ASN A 708 10.93 -6.45 3.85
C ASN A 708 9.87 -6.51 4.95
N GLU A 709 9.00 -7.52 4.94
CA GLU A 709 7.98 -7.71 5.96
C GLU A 709 8.56 -8.29 7.26
N MET A 710 9.58 -9.16 7.18
CA MET A 710 10.37 -9.59 8.35
C MET A 710 11.01 -8.40 9.06
N ILE A 711 11.63 -7.49 8.31
CA ILE A 711 12.28 -6.28 8.86
C ILE A 711 11.26 -5.38 9.58
N LYS A 712 10.04 -5.24 9.02
CA LYS A 712 8.96 -4.46 9.64
C LYS A 712 8.39 -5.12 10.90
N TYR A 713 8.34 -6.45 10.91
CA TYR A 713 7.73 -7.23 11.99
C TYR A 713 8.69 -7.41 13.18
N ASP A 714 9.87 -7.97 12.94
CA ASP A 714 10.91 -8.14 13.95
C ASP A 714 12.32 -8.13 13.32
N GLY A 715 13.05 -7.04 13.53
CA GLY A 715 14.44 -6.88 13.12
C GLY A 715 15.45 -7.78 13.85
N HIS A 716 15.02 -8.68 14.76
CA HIS A 716 15.86 -9.74 15.32
C HIS A 716 15.88 -11.04 14.50
N LEU A 717 15.13 -11.12 13.40
CA LEU A 717 15.16 -12.25 12.45
C LEU A 717 16.35 -12.17 11.48
N THR A 718 17.54 -11.86 12.01
CA THR A 718 18.73 -11.58 11.20
C THR A 718 19.19 -12.81 10.40
N GLY A 719 19.21 -13.99 11.03
CA GLY A 719 19.61 -15.23 10.35
C GLY A 719 18.66 -15.60 9.21
N GLU A 720 17.34 -15.46 9.43
CA GLU A 720 16.33 -15.69 8.40
C GLU A 720 16.47 -14.71 7.22
N GLN A 721 16.81 -13.44 7.50
CA GLN A 721 17.06 -12.44 6.46
C GLN A 721 18.32 -12.78 5.63
N GLU A 722 19.37 -13.31 6.26
CA GLU A 722 20.57 -13.77 5.55
C GLU A 722 20.31 -14.99 4.66
N ILE A 723 19.46 -15.92 5.10
CA ILE A 723 19.02 -17.08 4.29
C ILE A 723 18.28 -16.61 3.03
N ILE A 724 17.42 -15.60 3.14
CA ILE A 724 16.80 -14.97 1.97
C ILE A 724 17.88 -14.33 1.08
N GLY A 725 18.89 -13.68 1.67
CA GLY A 725 20.04 -13.14 0.95
C GLY A 725 20.79 -14.20 0.14
N LEU A 726 21.07 -15.35 0.74
CA LEU A 726 21.69 -16.51 0.08
C LEU A 726 20.83 -17.00 -1.10
N ALA A 727 19.52 -17.17 -0.88
CA ALA A 727 18.61 -17.57 -1.96
C ALA A 727 18.56 -16.54 -3.10
N LEU A 728 18.58 -15.24 -2.80
CA LEU A 728 18.62 -14.17 -3.82
C LEU A 728 19.93 -14.14 -4.61
N LEU A 729 21.06 -14.55 -4.02
CA LEU A 729 22.31 -14.70 -4.77
C LEU A 729 22.18 -15.82 -5.81
N GLY A 730 21.67 -16.98 -5.39
CA GLY A 730 21.49 -18.16 -6.25
C GLY A 730 20.33 -18.09 -7.26
N VAL A 731 19.30 -17.25 -7.02
CA VAL A 731 18.20 -17.04 -7.99
C VAL A 731 18.69 -16.31 -9.26
N ASP A 732 19.78 -15.55 -9.15
CA ASP A 732 20.36 -14.76 -10.25
C ASP A 732 21.66 -15.36 -10.83
N SER A 733 22.28 -16.37 -10.18
CA SER A 733 23.48 -17.04 -10.70
C SER A 733 23.12 -17.90 -11.92
N ARG A 734 23.80 -17.67 -13.04
CA ARG A 734 23.48 -18.29 -14.33
C ARG A 734 24.51 -19.35 -14.65
N GLU A 735 24.08 -20.60 -14.73
CA GLU A 735 24.78 -21.56 -15.58
C GLU A 735 24.24 -21.33 -17.01
N ASN A 736 25.09 -20.85 -17.92
CA ASN A 736 24.71 -20.40 -19.27
C ASN A 736 24.31 -21.54 -20.25
N ASP A 737 24.06 -22.75 -19.75
CA ASP A 737 23.74 -23.89 -20.60
C ASP A 737 22.23 -24.03 -20.81
N TRP A 738 21.77 -23.79 -22.04
CA TRP A 738 20.36 -23.95 -22.43
C TRP A 738 19.85 -25.38 -22.21
N LYS A 739 20.73 -26.38 -22.14
CA LYS A 739 20.40 -27.78 -21.86
C LYS A 739 19.86 -28.01 -20.45
N GLN A 740 20.08 -27.09 -19.52
CA GLN A 740 19.49 -27.16 -18.18
C GLN A 740 18.01 -26.76 -18.16
N PHE A 741 17.57 -25.93 -19.13
CA PHE A 741 16.19 -25.46 -19.22
C PHE A 741 15.36 -26.23 -20.27
N PHE A 742 16.03 -26.75 -21.30
CA PHE A 742 15.43 -27.51 -22.38
C PHE A 742 16.09 -28.87 -22.53
N SER A 743 15.28 -29.93 -22.55
CA SER A 743 15.74 -31.31 -22.69
C SER A 743 16.26 -31.63 -24.09
N SER A 744 15.84 -30.85 -25.09
CA SER A 744 16.24 -31.01 -26.49
C SER A 744 15.99 -29.74 -27.29
N GLU A 745 16.65 -29.62 -28.44
CA GLU A 745 16.40 -28.54 -29.39
C GLU A 745 14.94 -28.53 -29.87
N ARG A 746 14.34 -29.71 -30.12
CA ARG A 746 12.92 -29.82 -30.49
C ARG A 746 11.99 -29.24 -29.43
N GLU A 747 12.35 -29.37 -28.16
CA GLU A 747 11.58 -28.77 -27.06
C GLU A 747 11.70 -27.25 -27.08
N TYR A 748 12.91 -26.70 -27.27
CA TYR A 748 13.13 -25.26 -27.43
C TYR A 748 12.26 -24.70 -28.57
N GLU A 749 12.30 -25.33 -29.75
CA GLU A 749 11.50 -24.91 -30.90
C GLU A 749 10.00 -24.94 -30.61
N LYS A 750 9.52 -25.99 -29.94
CA LYS A 750 8.10 -26.12 -29.55
C LYS A 750 7.67 -24.96 -28.64
N ILE A 751 8.49 -24.61 -27.65
CA ILE A 751 8.17 -23.52 -26.72
C ILE A 751 8.22 -22.17 -27.44
N MET A 752 9.24 -21.93 -28.26
CA MET A 752 9.40 -20.65 -28.96
C MET A 752 8.28 -20.39 -29.98
N LYS A 753 7.74 -21.42 -30.65
CA LYS A 753 6.54 -21.30 -31.52
C LYS A 753 5.29 -20.77 -30.78
N GLY A 754 5.25 -20.88 -29.45
CA GLY A 754 4.22 -20.25 -28.63
C GLY A 754 4.30 -18.72 -28.59
N TYR A 755 5.49 -18.15 -28.83
CA TYR A 755 5.78 -16.72 -28.65
C TYR A 755 6.08 -15.97 -29.95
N VAL A 756 6.69 -16.66 -30.92
CA VAL A 756 7.15 -16.06 -32.18
C VAL A 756 6.45 -16.71 -33.37
N GLY A 757 6.29 -15.94 -34.45
CA GLY A 757 5.76 -16.44 -35.72
C GLY A 757 6.62 -17.56 -36.31
N GLU A 758 6.04 -18.30 -37.25
CA GLU A 758 6.68 -19.47 -37.86
C GLU A 758 8.08 -19.16 -38.42
N GLU A 759 9.00 -20.11 -38.23
CA GLU A 759 10.40 -20.07 -38.69
C GLU A 759 11.29 -18.94 -38.13
N LEU A 760 10.73 -17.96 -37.40
CA LEU A 760 11.52 -16.86 -36.85
C LEU A 760 12.50 -17.29 -35.76
N TYR A 761 12.17 -18.33 -34.99
CA TYR A 761 13.02 -18.85 -33.90
C TYR A 761 14.32 -19.52 -34.40
N GLN A 762 14.48 -19.72 -35.71
CA GLN A 762 15.66 -20.36 -36.31
C GLN A 762 16.78 -19.37 -36.66
N ARG A 763 16.57 -18.06 -36.45
CA ARG A 763 17.50 -16.99 -36.82
C ARG A 763 17.70 -16.01 -35.67
N GLU A 764 18.63 -15.07 -35.84
CA GLU A 764 18.78 -13.93 -34.94
C GLU A 764 17.44 -13.15 -34.85
N PRO A 765 17.03 -12.71 -33.64
CA PRO A 765 17.79 -12.69 -32.38
C PRO A 765 17.60 -13.92 -31.46
N TYR A 766 17.01 -15.03 -31.94
CA TYR A 766 16.66 -16.19 -31.10
C TYR A 766 17.69 -17.33 -31.12
N ARG A 767 18.67 -17.24 -32.02
CA ARG A 767 19.88 -18.07 -32.03
C ARG A 767 21.10 -17.17 -32.10
N GLN A 768 22.23 -17.67 -31.61
CA GLN A 768 23.52 -16.98 -31.74
C GLN A 768 23.94 -16.90 -33.22
N SER A 769 24.98 -16.11 -33.51
CA SER A 769 25.48 -15.90 -34.87
C SER A 769 26.01 -17.18 -35.55
N ASP A 770 26.21 -18.27 -34.79
CA ASP A 770 26.49 -19.61 -35.31
C ASP A 770 25.27 -20.28 -35.98
N GLY A 771 24.08 -19.68 -35.85
CA GLY A 771 22.80 -20.18 -36.36
C GLY A 771 22.31 -21.46 -35.69
N LYS A 772 23.02 -21.97 -34.68
CA LYS A 772 22.79 -23.28 -34.07
C LYS A 772 22.48 -23.18 -32.59
N THR A 773 23.12 -22.29 -31.85
CA THR A 773 22.98 -22.24 -30.39
C THR A 773 21.74 -21.41 -30.01
N PRO A 774 20.74 -21.99 -29.32
CA PRO A 774 19.59 -21.25 -28.81
C PRO A 774 19.96 -20.12 -27.85
N ILE A 775 19.24 -19.00 -27.91
CA ILE A 775 19.36 -17.91 -26.95
C ILE A 775 18.27 -18.05 -25.89
N LEU A 776 18.67 -17.95 -24.62
CA LEU A 776 17.75 -17.99 -23.50
C LEU A 776 17.19 -16.59 -23.20
N PHE A 777 15.85 -16.48 -23.19
CA PHE A 777 15.15 -15.26 -22.80
C PHE A 777 14.60 -15.39 -21.39
N ARG A 778 15.01 -14.47 -20.50
CA ARG A 778 14.59 -14.44 -19.09
C ARG A 778 13.08 -14.57 -18.88
N GLY A 779 12.29 -13.89 -19.71
CA GLY A 779 10.82 -13.94 -19.59
C GLY A 779 10.25 -15.34 -19.83
N VAL A 780 10.81 -16.07 -20.79
CA VAL A 780 10.41 -17.45 -21.11
C VAL A 780 10.87 -18.40 -20.02
N GLU A 781 12.11 -18.25 -19.54
CA GLU A 781 12.64 -19.04 -18.41
C GLU A 781 11.78 -18.89 -17.16
N GLN A 782 11.45 -17.65 -16.78
CA GLN A 782 10.61 -17.39 -15.59
C GLN A 782 9.21 -17.95 -15.77
N ALA A 783 8.61 -17.75 -16.94
CA ALA A 783 7.28 -18.29 -17.22
C ALA A 783 7.24 -19.82 -17.12
N ARG A 784 8.29 -20.49 -17.59
CA ARG A 784 8.44 -21.96 -17.53
C ARG A 784 8.74 -22.45 -16.11
N LYS A 785 9.73 -21.85 -15.44
CA LYS A 785 10.15 -22.19 -14.07
C LYS A 785 8.99 -22.10 -13.08
N TYR A 786 8.15 -21.06 -13.20
CA TYR A 786 7.07 -20.79 -12.25
C TYR A 786 5.66 -21.14 -12.76
N GLY A 787 5.56 -21.75 -13.96
CA GLY A 787 4.31 -22.33 -14.47
C GLY A 787 3.28 -21.35 -15.06
N THR A 788 3.68 -20.14 -15.47
CA THR A 788 2.78 -19.23 -16.22
C THR A 788 2.84 -19.44 -17.73
N GLU A 789 3.82 -20.21 -18.22
CA GLU A 789 4.06 -20.50 -19.65
C GLU A 789 2.77 -20.90 -20.38
N THR A 790 2.05 -21.87 -19.84
CA THR A 790 0.81 -22.41 -20.42
C THR A 790 -0.29 -21.36 -20.58
N VAL A 791 -0.45 -20.47 -19.60
CA VAL A 791 -1.46 -19.39 -19.69
C VAL A 791 -1.10 -18.43 -20.80
N ILE A 792 0.18 -18.04 -20.88
CA ILE A 792 0.66 -17.08 -21.88
C ILE A 792 0.58 -17.68 -23.29
N GLN A 793 0.91 -18.96 -23.45
CA GLN A 793 0.74 -19.67 -24.73
C GLN A 793 -0.74 -19.73 -25.15
N ARG A 794 -1.65 -20.11 -24.24
CA ARG A 794 -3.10 -20.10 -24.53
C ARG A 794 -3.61 -18.73 -24.95
N LEU A 795 -3.11 -17.66 -24.32
CA LEU A 795 -3.40 -16.28 -24.69
C LEU A 795 -2.97 -15.98 -26.14
N PHE A 796 -1.75 -16.35 -26.52
CA PHE A 796 -1.22 -16.08 -27.86
C PHE A 796 -1.76 -17.05 -28.92
N ASP A 797 -2.23 -18.22 -28.55
CA ASP A 797 -2.93 -19.13 -29.46
C ASP A 797 -4.35 -18.63 -29.74
N ALA A 798 -5.01 -18.04 -28.74
CA ALA A 798 -6.31 -17.39 -28.91
C ALA A 798 -6.24 -16.03 -29.63
N SER A 799 -5.08 -15.38 -29.63
CA SER A 799 -4.79 -14.11 -30.27
C SER A 799 -3.39 -14.11 -30.91
N PRO A 800 -3.21 -14.76 -32.08
CA PRO A 800 -1.91 -14.92 -32.76
C PRO A 800 -1.23 -13.60 -33.12
N GLU A 801 -1.98 -12.51 -33.26
CA GLU A 801 -1.48 -11.16 -33.53
C GLU A 801 -0.50 -10.64 -32.46
N PHE A 802 -0.56 -11.19 -31.25
CA PHE A 802 0.33 -10.83 -30.15
C PHE A 802 1.69 -11.50 -30.22
N LYS A 803 1.86 -12.54 -31.05
CA LYS A 803 3.16 -13.18 -31.30
C LYS A 803 4.10 -12.20 -32.00
N VAL A 804 5.40 -12.42 -31.85
CA VAL A 804 6.40 -11.61 -32.58
C VAL A 804 6.34 -11.93 -34.07
N SER A 805 6.15 -10.90 -34.90
CA SER A 805 6.12 -11.04 -36.36
C SER A 805 7.44 -10.60 -37.01
N LYS A 806 7.65 -10.97 -38.27
CA LYS A 806 8.80 -10.51 -39.08
C LYS A 806 8.85 -8.98 -39.18
N CYS A 807 7.69 -8.34 -39.30
CA CYS A 807 7.55 -6.89 -39.35
C CYS A 807 8.09 -6.23 -38.07
N ASN A 808 7.85 -6.81 -36.89
CA ASN A 808 8.35 -6.26 -35.63
C ASN A 808 9.88 -6.26 -35.56
N ILE A 809 10.54 -7.29 -36.11
CA ILE A 809 12.00 -7.39 -36.14
C ILE A 809 12.58 -6.35 -37.09
N THR A 810 12.05 -6.26 -38.32
CA THR A 810 12.54 -5.30 -39.33
C THR A 810 12.36 -3.86 -38.89
N GLU A 811 11.25 -3.53 -38.23
CA GLU A 811 11.02 -2.19 -37.71
C GLU A 811 11.96 -1.85 -36.55
N TRP A 812 12.25 -2.81 -35.67
CA TRP A 812 13.24 -2.63 -34.61
C TRP A 812 14.66 -2.39 -35.17
N GLU A 813 15.07 -3.16 -36.17
CA GLU A 813 16.36 -3.00 -36.85
C GLU A 813 16.49 -1.62 -37.51
N ARG A 814 15.45 -1.20 -38.25
CA ARG A 814 15.40 0.13 -38.89
C ARG A 814 15.48 1.28 -37.88
N GLN A 815 14.78 1.18 -36.77
CA GLN A 815 14.78 2.22 -35.72
C GLN A 815 16.09 2.23 -34.93
N LYS A 816 16.79 1.08 -34.82
CA LYS A 816 18.07 0.97 -34.13
C LYS A 816 19.16 1.84 -34.76
N GLU A 817 19.09 2.11 -36.06
CA GLU A 817 20.05 2.97 -36.78
C GLU A 817 19.93 4.45 -36.40
N THR A 818 18.75 4.94 -36.02
CA THR A 818 18.47 6.38 -35.80
C THR A 818 18.14 6.75 -34.36
N ILE A 819 18.01 5.75 -33.47
CA ILE A 819 17.56 5.98 -32.09
C ILE A 819 18.55 6.80 -31.25
N GLU A 820 19.85 6.64 -31.46
CA GLU A 820 20.88 7.37 -30.71
C GLU A 820 20.79 8.88 -30.98
N GLU A 821 20.70 9.26 -32.26
CA GLU A 821 20.48 10.65 -32.68
C GLU A 821 19.18 11.22 -32.12
N THR A 822 18.10 10.41 -32.13
CA THR A 822 16.79 10.81 -31.60
C THR A 822 16.82 11.05 -30.08
N ILE A 823 17.51 10.19 -29.33
CA ILE A 823 17.67 10.32 -27.88
C ILE A 823 18.48 11.58 -27.56
N GLU A 824 19.57 11.83 -28.30
CA GLU A 824 20.41 13.00 -28.08
C GLU A 824 19.64 14.29 -28.40
N ARG A 825 18.92 14.31 -29.53
CA ARG A 825 18.07 15.45 -29.89
C ARG A 825 17.02 15.75 -28.82
N ARG A 826 16.37 14.72 -28.27
CA ARG A 826 15.42 14.89 -27.15
C ARG A 826 16.09 15.44 -25.90
N LYS A 827 17.36 15.10 -25.61
CA LYS A 827 18.12 15.68 -24.47
C LYS A 827 18.40 17.16 -24.72
N GLU A 828 18.87 17.53 -25.91
CA GLU A 828 19.12 18.92 -26.28
C GLU A 828 17.88 19.79 -26.08
N LEU A 829 16.74 19.38 -26.64
CA LEU A 829 15.47 20.09 -26.52
C LEU A 829 15.04 20.21 -25.04
N HIS A 830 15.22 19.15 -24.24
CA HIS A 830 14.90 19.19 -22.81
C HIS A 830 15.81 20.20 -22.06
N ASN A 831 17.10 20.22 -22.37
CA ASN A 831 18.07 21.15 -21.78
C ASN A 831 17.78 22.60 -22.17
N GLU A 832 17.38 22.86 -23.42
CA GLU A 832 16.92 24.18 -23.87
C GLU A 832 15.71 24.66 -23.07
N TRP A 833 14.73 23.77 -22.86
CA TRP A 833 13.56 24.08 -22.04
C TRP A 833 13.94 24.33 -20.57
N GLU A 834 14.81 23.52 -19.98
CA GLU A 834 15.23 23.65 -18.58
C GLU A 834 15.99 24.95 -18.33
N LYS A 835 16.82 25.39 -19.28
CA LYS A 835 17.54 26.67 -19.21
C LYS A 835 16.58 27.86 -19.13
N ASN A 836 15.45 27.83 -19.86
CA ASN A 836 14.48 28.92 -19.89
C ASN A 836 13.01 28.47 -19.87
N PRO A 837 12.52 27.89 -18.74
CA PRO A 837 11.19 27.27 -18.70
C PRO A 837 10.06 28.29 -18.88
N LYS A 838 10.33 29.58 -18.64
CA LYS A 838 9.36 30.69 -18.71
C LYS A 838 9.22 31.31 -20.10
N LYS A 839 10.17 31.08 -21.02
CA LYS A 839 10.11 31.60 -22.39
C LYS A 839 8.94 30.92 -23.14
N PRO A 840 8.13 31.65 -23.93
CA PRO A 840 7.15 31.02 -24.81
C PRO A 840 7.91 30.22 -25.87
N GLN A 841 7.78 28.89 -25.84
CA GLN A 841 8.27 28.01 -26.89
C GLN A 841 7.25 28.01 -28.04
N ASN A 842 7.71 27.89 -29.28
CA ASN A 842 6.83 27.82 -30.44
C ASN A 842 6.19 26.43 -30.58
N ASN A 843 5.12 26.33 -31.39
CA ASN A 843 4.46 25.05 -31.65
C ASN A 843 5.37 24.03 -32.35
N ALA A 844 6.39 24.48 -33.10
CA ALA A 844 7.36 23.63 -33.77
C ALA A 844 8.25 22.86 -32.78
N PHE A 845 8.80 23.54 -31.76
CA PHE A 845 9.58 22.93 -30.68
C PHE A 845 8.80 21.83 -29.97
N PHE A 846 7.55 22.11 -29.61
CA PHE A 846 6.70 21.14 -28.92
C PHE A 846 6.34 19.95 -29.80
N LYS A 847 6.14 20.17 -31.11
CA LYS A 847 5.90 19.12 -32.08
C LYS A 847 7.13 18.23 -32.25
N GLU A 848 8.30 18.82 -32.44
CA GLU A 848 9.58 18.10 -32.59
C GLU A 848 9.92 17.28 -31.33
N TYR A 849 9.77 17.87 -30.14
CA TYR A 849 9.98 17.16 -28.88
C TYR A 849 9.04 15.96 -28.75
N LYS A 850 7.75 16.14 -29.13
CA LYS A 850 6.77 15.06 -29.10
C LYS A 850 7.12 13.95 -30.09
N GLU A 851 7.50 14.29 -31.32
CA GLU A 851 7.93 13.33 -32.34
C GLU A 851 9.13 12.50 -31.86
N CYS A 852 10.11 13.13 -31.21
CA CYS A 852 11.23 12.42 -30.60
C CYS A 852 10.76 11.45 -29.51
N CYS A 853 9.85 11.87 -28.63
CA CYS A 853 9.33 11.00 -27.58
C CYS A 853 8.52 9.82 -28.15
N ASP A 854 7.65 10.08 -29.12
CA ASP A 854 6.82 9.05 -29.77
C ASP A 854 7.72 8.02 -30.50
N ALA A 855 8.80 8.46 -31.15
CA ALA A 855 9.78 7.58 -31.80
C ALA A 855 10.54 6.70 -30.79
N ILE A 856 10.96 7.27 -29.66
CA ILE A 856 11.63 6.53 -28.57
C ILE A 856 10.70 5.49 -27.96
N ASP A 857 9.43 5.85 -27.71
CA ASP A 857 8.43 4.94 -27.14
C ASP A 857 8.11 3.78 -28.11
N ALA A 858 8.02 4.06 -29.41
CA ALA A 858 7.86 3.04 -30.45
C ALA A 858 9.05 2.07 -30.50
N TYR A 859 10.28 2.59 -30.49
CA TYR A 859 11.50 1.77 -30.44
C TYR A 859 11.55 0.88 -29.20
N ASN A 860 11.27 1.44 -28.03
CA ASN A 860 11.27 0.68 -26.79
C ASN A 860 10.25 -0.46 -26.82
N TRP A 861 9.05 -0.23 -27.37
CA TRP A 861 8.05 -1.27 -27.54
C TRP A 861 8.52 -2.37 -28.51
N HIS A 862 9.02 -2.02 -29.69
CA HIS A 862 9.47 -3.02 -30.67
C HIS A 862 10.66 -3.83 -30.15
N LYS A 863 11.62 -3.19 -29.47
CA LYS A 863 12.71 -3.87 -28.76
C LYS A 863 12.17 -4.83 -27.72
N ASN A 864 11.26 -4.38 -26.85
CA ASN A 864 10.70 -5.19 -25.76
C ASN A 864 9.87 -6.37 -26.29
N LYS A 865 9.13 -6.19 -27.39
CA LYS A 865 8.35 -7.25 -28.03
C LYS A 865 9.27 -8.29 -28.67
N THR A 866 10.23 -7.86 -29.48
CA THR A 866 11.17 -8.75 -30.19
C THR A 866 12.09 -9.53 -29.23
N THR A 867 12.49 -8.93 -28.11
CA THR A 867 13.31 -9.59 -27.08
C THR A 867 12.49 -10.29 -25.99
N LEU A 868 11.18 -10.44 -26.20
CA LEU A 868 10.24 -11.13 -25.29
C LEU A 868 10.22 -10.59 -23.85
N VAL A 869 10.61 -9.32 -23.64
CA VAL A 869 10.57 -8.66 -22.33
C VAL A 869 9.14 -8.55 -21.81
N TYR A 870 8.17 -8.30 -22.71
CA TYR A 870 6.76 -8.23 -22.34
C TYR A 870 6.21 -9.55 -21.77
N VAL A 871 6.79 -10.71 -22.13
CA VAL A 871 6.42 -12.02 -21.53
C VAL A 871 6.78 -12.03 -20.04
N ASN A 872 7.93 -11.44 -19.67
CA ASN A 872 8.33 -11.28 -18.28
C ASN A 872 7.38 -10.35 -17.50
N GLU A 873 6.93 -9.26 -18.13
CA GLU A 873 5.96 -8.34 -17.54
C GLU A 873 4.60 -9.00 -17.33
N LEU A 874 4.13 -9.80 -18.29
CA LEU A 874 2.90 -10.60 -18.16
C LEU A 874 3.01 -11.65 -17.05
N HIS A 875 4.14 -12.36 -16.98
CA HIS A 875 4.42 -13.31 -15.90
C HIS A 875 4.27 -12.63 -14.52
N HIS A 876 4.96 -11.50 -14.31
CA HIS A 876 4.88 -10.79 -13.04
C HIS A 876 3.50 -10.22 -12.73
N LEU A 877 2.80 -9.68 -13.73
CA LEU A 877 1.42 -9.19 -13.56
C LEU A 877 0.49 -10.33 -13.14
N LEU A 878 0.57 -11.47 -13.81
CA LEU A 878 -0.26 -12.64 -13.53
C LEU A 878 -0.03 -13.17 -12.12
N ILE A 879 1.23 -13.38 -11.73
CA ILE A 879 1.61 -13.84 -10.39
C ILE A 879 1.14 -12.85 -9.32
N GLU A 880 1.22 -11.54 -9.57
CA GLU A 880 0.76 -10.52 -8.63
C GLU A 880 -0.76 -10.51 -8.46
N ILE A 881 -1.53 -10.67 -9.54
CA ILE A 881 -3.00 -10.78 -9.48
C ILE A 881 -3.40 -12.03 -8.68
N LEU A 882 -2.83 -13.19 -9.03
CA LEU A 882 -3.14 -14.45 -8.38
C LEU A 882 -2.71 -14.47 -6.91
N GLY A 883 -1.51 -13.96 -6.60
CA GLY A 883 -1.04 -13.79 -5.22
C GLY A 883 -1.95 -12.87 -4.40
N ARG A 884 -2.51 -11.82 -5.01
CA ARG A 884 -3.51 -10.98 -4.34
C ARG A 884 -4.81 -11.73 -4.07
N TYR A 885 -5.26 -12.58 -4.99
CA TYR A 885 -6.44 -13.42 -4.83
C TYR A 885 -6.26 -14.48 -3.73
N VAL A 886 -5.09 -15.11 -3.64
CA VAL A 886 -4.73 -16.01 -2.53
C VAL A 886 -4.80 -15.28 -1.19
N GLY A 887 -4.23 -14.08 -1.10
CA GLY A 887 -4.29 -13.28 0.13
C GLY A 887 -5.72 -12.93 0.56
N TYR A 888 -6.64 -12.79 -0.39
CA TYR A 888 -8.07 -12.68 -0.10
C TYR A 888 -8.65 -13.99 0.44
N VAL A 889 -8.40 -15.13 -0.21
CA VAL A 889 -8.84 -16.44 0.29
C VAL A 889 -8.36 -16.68 1.72
N ALA A 890 -7.12 -16.33 2.04
CA ALA A 890 -6.57 -16.43 3.38
C ALA A 890 -7.38 -15.65 4.43
N ILE A 891 -7.83 -14.43 4.10
CA ILE A 891 -8.69 -13.63 4.97
C ILE A 891 -10.04 -14.34 5.14
N ALA A 892 -10.62 -14.87 4.06
CA ALA A 892 -11.89 -15.58 4.12
C ALA A 892 -11.80 -16.86 4.97
N ASP A 893 -10.69 -17.60 4.90
CA ASP A 893 -10.43 -18.79 5.72
C ASP A 893 -10.36 -18.43 7.21
N ARG A 894 -9.66 -17.35 7.56
CA ARG A 894 -9.59 -16.84 8.94
C ARG A 894 -10.98 -16.44 9.44
N ASP A 895 -11.73 -15.71 8.63
CA ASP A 895 -13.06 -15.22 9.00
C ASP A 895 -14.05 -16.38 9.14
N PHE A 896 -13.94 -17.41 8.29
CA PHE A 896 -14.66 -18.66 8.45
C PHE A 896 -14.36 -19.34 9.79
N GLN A 897 -13.08 -19.51 10.16
CA GLN A 897 -12.70 -20.10 11.46
C GLN A 897 -13.30 -19.30 12.63
N CYS A 898 -13.25 -17.97 12.57
CA CYS A 898 -13.80 -17.10 13.62
C CYS A 898 -15.32 -17.26 13.75
N MET A 899 -16.06 -17.26 12.63
CA MET A 899 -17.51 -17.41 12.64
C MET A 899 -17.94 -18.83 13.06
N ALA A 900 -17.27 -19.86 12.56
CA ALA A 900 -17.57 -21.25 12.86
C ALA A 900 -17.38 -21.57 14.35
N ASN A 901 -16.25 -21.13 14.93
CA ASN A 901 -15.96 -21.38 16.35
C ASN A 901 -16.91 -20.62 17.28
N GLN A 902 -17.36 -19.43 16.87
CA GLN A 902 -18.41 -18.70 17.60
C GLN A 902 -19.77 -19.41 17.57
N TYR A 903 -20.16 -19.93 16.41
CA TYR A 903 -21.37 -20.72 16.28
C TYR A 903 -21.32 -21.99 17.14
N PHE A 904 -20.18 -22.69 17.16
CA PHE A 904 -19.97 -23.87 18.00
C PHE A 904 -20.07 -23.53 19.49
N LYS A 905 -19.40 -22.47 19.93
CA LYS A 905 -19.49 -21.99 21.31
C LYS A 905 -20.92 -21.67 21.72
N HIS A 906 -21.66 -20.93 20.89
CA HIS A 906 -23.08 -20.61 21.12
C HIS A 906 -23.95 -21.87 21.20
N SER A 907 -23.61 -22.88 20.39
CA SER A 907 -24.31 -24.16 20.35
C SER A 907 -23.86 -25.15 21.44
N GLY A 908 -22.95 -24.76 22.35
CA GLY A 908 -22.40 -25.63 23.39
C GLY A 908 -21.48 -26.75 22.89
N ILE A 909 -20.92 -26.60 21.68
CA ILE A 909 -20.00 -27.56 21.06
C ILE A 909 -18.57 -27.19 21.45
N THR A 910 -17.81 -28.16 21.99
CA THR A 910 -16.43 -27.97 22.47
C THR A 910 -15.36 -28.17 21.39
N GLU A 911 -15.74 -28.74 20.24
CA GLU A 911 -14.84 -28.93 19.09
C GLU A 911 -14.41 -27.57 18.50
N ARG A 912 -13.23 -27.53 17.86
CA ARG A 912 -12.72 -26.33 17.18
C ARG A 912 -12.53 -26.61 15.68
N VAL A 913 -12.91 -25.63 14.87
CA VAL A 913 -12.66 -25.60 13.43
C VAL A 913 -11.33 -24.88 13.17
N GLU A 914 -10.40 -25.59 12.56
CA GLU A 914 -9.04 -25.12 12.29
C GLU A 914 -8.82 -24.61 10.87
N TYR A 915 -9.67 -25.00 9.91
CA TYR A 915 -9.62 -24.55 8.52
C TYR A 915 -10.97 -24.71 7.79
N TRP A 916 -11.13 -24.01 6.67
CA TRP A 916 -12.30 -24.11 5.79
C TRP A 916 -12.16 -25.29 4.81
N GLY A 917 -12.57 -26.49 5.23
CA GLY A 917 -12.48 -27.71 4.43
C GLY A 917 -13.39 -28.83 4.93
N ASP A 918 -13.23 -30.04 4.36
CA ASP A 918 -13.97 -31.22 4.83
C ASP A 918 -13.37 -31.73 6.13
N ASN A 919 -13.89 -31.25 7.26
CA ASN A 919 -13.54 -31.80 8.56
C ASN A 919 -14.43 -33.03 8.83
N ARG A 920 -13.89 -34.06 9.50
CA ARG A 920 -14.61 -35.31 9.79
C ARG A 920 -15.63 -35.18 10.94
N LEU A 921 -15.92 -33.95 11.39
CA LEU A 921 -16.77 -33.67 12.55
C LEU A 921 -18.25 -33.78 12.19
N LYS A 922 -19.04 -34.52 13.00
CA LYS A 922 -20.51 -34.59 12.83
C LYS A 922 -21.16 -33.22 13.00
N SER A 923 -20.60 -32.36 13.85
CA SER A 923 -21.05 -30.99 14.17
C SER A 923 -21.03 -30.05 12.95
N ILE A 924 -20.19 -30.33 11.95
CA ILE A 924 -20.08 -29.49 10.75
C ILE A 924 -21.31 -29.55 9.87
N LYS A 925 -22.04 -30.68 9.84
CA LYS A 925 -23.29 -30.75 9.07
C LYS A 925 -24.33 -29.71 9.55
N LYS A 926 -24.35 -29.41 10.86
CA LYS A 926 -25.22 -28.37 11.43
C LYS A 926 -24.74 -26.97 11.02
N LEU A 927 -23.43 -26.71 11.12
CA LEU A 927 -22.81 -25.47 10.66
C LEU A 927 -23.06 -25.23 9.16
N ASP A 928 -22.86 -26.23 8.31
CA ASP A 928 -23.09 -26.13 6.87
C ASP A 928 -24.55 -25.81 6.55
N THR A 929 -25.49 -26.43 7.27
CA THR A 929 -26.93 -26.13 7.13
C THR A 929 -27.23 -24.68 7.52
N PHE A 930 -26.66 -24.22 8.62
CA PHE A 930 -26.79 -22.84 9.09
C PHE A 930 -26.22 -21.85 8.06
N LEU A 931 -24.97 -22.04 7.64
CA LEU A 931 -24.30 -21.20 6.66
C LEU A 931 -25.03 -21.19 5.31
N LYS A 932 -25.57 -22.34 4.87
CA LYS A 932 -26.46 -22.48 3.70
C LYS A 932 -27.69 -21.60 3.78
N LYS A 933 -28.39 -21.64 4.91
CA LYS A 933 -29.58 -20.83 5.15
C LYS A 933 -29.28 -19.34 5.12
N GLU A 934 -28.14 -18.94 5.69
CA GLU A 934 -27.70 -17.54 5.72
C GLU A 934 -27.04 -17.07 4.41
N GLY A 935 -26.78 -17.98 3.46
CA GLY A 935 -26.11 -17.68 2.20
C GLY A 935 -24.65 -17.25 2.38
N LEU A 936 -23.97 -17.77 3.41
CA LEU A 936 -22.59 -17.47 3.77
C LEU A 936 -21.69 -18.67 3.48
N PHE A 937 -20.54 -18.49 2.83
CA PHE A 937 -19.56 -19.57 2.61
C PHE A 937 -20.09 -20.82 1.84
N VAL A 938 -21.22 -20.73 1.13
CA VAL A 938 -22.02 -21.89 0.67
C VAL A 938 -21.59 -22.50 -0.67
N SER A 939 -21.44 -21.68 -1.73
CA SER A 939 -21.25 -22.16 -3.11
C SER A 939 -19.81 -22.08 -3.60
N GLU A 940 -18.93 -21.47 -2.81
CA GLU A 940 -17.66 -20.94 -3.31
C GLU A 940 -16.44 -21.75 -2.86
N LYS A 941 -16.62 -22.90 -2.18
CA LYS A 941 -15.50 -23.75 -1.75
C LYS A 941 -14.63 -24.20 -2.94
N ASN A 942 -15.25 -24.48 -4.08
CA ASN A 942 -14.54 -24.83 -5.31
C ASN A 942 -13.74 -23.64 -5.85
N ALA A 943 -14.33 -22.44 -5.90
CA ALA A 943 -13.63 -21.23 -6.32
C ALA A 943 -12.50 -20.84 -5.36
N ARG A 944 -12.75 -20.95 -4.05
CA ARG A 944 -11.76 -20.78 -2.98
C ARG A 944 -10.57 -21.71 -3.19
N ASN A 945 -10.82 -23.01 -3.36
CA ASN A 945 -9.77 -24.01 -3.56
C ASN A 945 -9.02 -23.76 -4.88
N HIS A 946 -9.74 -23.46 -5.96
CA HIS A 946 -9.15 -23.14 -7.26
C HIS A 946 -8.19 -21.95 -7.16
N ILE A 947 -8.54 -20.90 -6.41
CA ILE A 947 -7.68 -19.75 -6.17
C ILE A 947 -6.52 -20.11 -5.23
N ALA A 948 -6.78 -20.74 -4.09
CA ALA A 948 -5.77 -21.09 -3.09
C ALA A 948 -4.68 -21.99 -3.66
N HIS A 949 -5.03 -22.90 -4.58
CA HIS A 949 -4.11 -23.85 -5.19
C HIS A 949 -3.51 -23.34 -6.51
N LEU A 950 -3.80 -22.08 -6.91
CA LEU A 950 -3.35 -21.49 -8.17
C LEU A 950 -3.72 -22.34 -9.39
N ASN A 951 -4.93 -22.91 -9.41
CA ASN A 951 -5.39 -23.78 -10.48
C ASN A 951 -5.64 -23.03 -11.80
N TYR A 952 -5.72 -21.69 -11.78
CA TYR A 952 -5.74 -20.88 -13.01
C TYR A 952 -4.53 -21.14 -13.91
N LEU A 953 -3.38 -21.47 -13.31
CA LEU A 953 -2.14 -21.81 -14.02
C LEU A 953 -2.15 -23.23 -14.60
N SER A 954 -3.15 -24.06 -14.25
CA SER A 954 -3.27 -25.41 -14.79
C SER A 954 -3.77 -25.40 -16.23
N LEU A 955 -3.34 -26.41 -17.00
CA LEU A 955 -3.77 -26.70 -18.38
C LEU A 955 -5.30 -26.82 -18.50
N LYS A 956 -5.98 -27.33 -17.47
CA LYS A 956 -7.42 -27.59 -17.45
C LYS A 956 -8.26 -26.39 -17.03
N SER A 957 -7.66 -25.25 -16.71
CA SER A 957 -8.43 -24.08 -16.26
C SER A 957 -9.25 -23.48 -17.40
N GLU A 958 -10.57 -23.42 -17.22
CA GLU A 958 -11.53 -22.75 -18.12
C GLU A 958 -12.06 -21.43 -17.54
N CYS A 959 -11.59 -21.03 -16.36
CA CYS A 959 -12.05 -19.82 -15.66
C CYS A 959 -11.19 -18.61 -16.02
N THR A 960 -11.81 -17.46 -16.25
CA THR A 960 -11.10 -16.19 -16.49
C THR A 960 -10.69 -15.49 -15.19
N LEU A 961 -9.69 -14.59 -15.24
CA LEU A 961 -9.29 -13.80 -14.07
C LEU A 961 -10.41 -12.88 -13.57
N LEU A 962 -11.23 -12.33 -14.46
CA LEU A 962 -12.42 -11.55 -14.09
C LEU A 962 -13.46 -12.40 -13.38
N TYR A 963 -13.70 -13.64 -13.85
CA TYR A 963 -14.60 -14.57 -13.19
C TYR A 963 -14.11 -14.92 -11.78
N LEU A 964 -12.81 -15.19 -11.58
CA LEU A 964 -12.25 -15.42 -10.25
C LEU A 964 -12.42 -14.20 -9.33
N SER A 965 -12.24 -12.99 -9.86
CA SER A 965 -12.54 -11.73 -9.15
C SER A 965 -14.02 -11.63 -8.73
N GLU A 966 -14.95 -12.06 -9.57
CA GLU A 966 -16.37 -12.12 -9.23
C GLU A 966 -16.65 -13.14 -8.12
N ARG A 967 -16.07 -14.34 -8.21
CA ARG A 967 -16.21 -15.38 -7.18
C ARG A 967 -15.68 -14.89 -5.83
N LEU A 968 -14.54 -14.20 -5.80
CA LEU A 968 -14.00 -13.56 -4.59
C LEU A 968 -14.99 -12.54 -3.99
N ARG A 969 -15.63 -11.72 -4.83
CA ARG A 969 -16.65 -10.77 -4.37
C ARG A 969 -17.88 -11.45 -3.79
N GLU A 970 -18.20 -12.67 -4.24
CA GLU A 970 -19.28 -13.48 -3.66
C GLU A 970 -18.84 -14.16 -2.36
N ILE A 971 -17.59 -14.63 -2.24
CA ILE A 971 -17.04 -15.13 -0.97
C ILE A 971 -17.17 -14.07 0.14
N PHE A 972 -16.85 -12.81 -0.16
CA PHE A 972 -16.94 -11.70 0.81
C PHE A 972 -18.32 -11.04 0.90
N LYS A 973 -19.40 -11.72 0.52
CA LYS A 973 -20.76 -11.16 0.65
C LYS A 973 -21.08 -10.72 2.09
N TYR A 974 -20.46 -11.34 3.10
CA TYR A 974 -20.59 -10.97 4.52
C TYR A 974 -19.86 -9.69 4.92
N ASP A 975 -18.87 -9.23 4.15
CA ASP A 975 -18.07 -8.04 4.44
C ASP A 975 -17.99 -7.11 3.23
N ARG A 976 -18.77 -6.02 3.29
CA ARG A 976 -18.81 -4.98 2.26
C ARG A 976 -17.46 -4.31 2.01
N LYS A 977 -16.62 -4.15 3.04
CA LYS A 977 -15.29 -3.54 2.90
C LYS A 977 -14.40 -4.44 2.06
N LEU A 978 -14.33 -5.74 2.38
CA LEU A 978 -13.53 -6.70 1.63
C LEU A 978 -14.08 -6.92 0.23
N LYS A 979 -15.40 -7.09 0.06
CA LYS A 979 -16.05 -7.23 -1.25
C LYS A 979 -15.71 -6.09 -2.21
N ASN A 980 -15.70 -4.84 -1.73
CA ASN A 980 -15.35 -3.69 -2.57
C ASN A 980 -13.83 -3.56 -2.80
N ALA A 981 -13.02 -4.04 -1.85
CA ALA A 981 -11.57 -3.98 -1.96
C ALA A 981 -11.03 -4.90 -3.08
N VAL A 982 -11.73 -5.99 -3.43
CA VAL A 982 -11.31 -6.91 -4.51
C VAL A 982 -11.14 -6.16 -5.83
N SER A 983 -12.20 -5.50 -6.32
CA SER A 983 -12.14 -4.74 -7.58
C SER A 983 -11.17 -3.56 -7.49
N LYS A 984 -11.08 -2.90 -6.34
CA LYS A 984 -10.12 -1.80 -6.13
C LYS A 984 -8.68 -2.29 -6.21
N SER A 985 -8.37 -3.45 -5.64
CA SER A 985 -7.02 -4.04 -5.72
C SER A 985 -6.62 -4.38 -7.16
N LEU A 986 -7.55 -4.88 -7.98
CA LEU A 986 -7.28 -5.12 -9.40
C LEU A 986 -6.97 -3.81 -10.15
N ILE A 987 -7.73 -2.75 -9.87
CA ILE A 987 -7.45 -1.40 -10.42
C ILE A 987 -6.06 -0.91 -9.99
N ASP A 988 -5.71 -1.06 -8.71
CA ASP A 988 -4.44 -0.59 -8.15
C ASP A 988 -3.23 -1.42 -8.61
N ILE A 989 -3.42 -2.71 -8.93
CA ILE A 989 -2.39 -3.52 -9.58
C ILE A 989 -2.16 -3.00 -10.99
N LEU A 990 -3.20 -2.85 -11.81
CA LEU A 990 -3.06 -2.36 -13.18
C LEU A 990 -2.46 -0.95 -13.24
N ASP A 991 -2.81 -0.05 -12.32
CA ASP A 991 -2.22 1.29 -12.23
C ASP A 991 -0.72 1.27 -11.94
N ARG A 992 -0.25 0.35 -11.08
CA ARG A 992 1.19 0.16 -10.82
C ARG A 992 1.94 -0.40 -12.01
N HIS A 993 1.26 -1.16 -12.86
CA HIS A 993 1.77 -1.66 -14.15
C HIS A 993 1.55 -0.66 -15.31
N GLY A 994 1.22 0.60 -15.00
CA GLY A 994 1.15 1.68 -16.01
C GLY A 994 -0.14 1.71 -16.82
N MET A 995 -1.23 1.09 -16.35
CA MET A 995 -2.51 0.99 -17.06
C MET A 995 -3.67 1.55 -16.24
N SER A 996 -4.65 2.16 -16.90
CA SER A 996 -5.89 2.64 -16.30
C SER A 996 -7.08 1.82 -16.81
N VAL A 997 -7.77 1.13 -15.90
CA VAL A 997 -8.95 0.32 -16.20
C VAL A 997 -10.23 1.03 -15.78
N VAL A 998 -11.25 0.95 -16.63
CA VAL A 998 -12.62 1.38 -16.32
C VAL A 998 -13.55 0.19 -16.48
N PHE A 999 -14.22 -0.20 -15.39
CA PHE A 999 -15.27 -1.22 -15.44
C PHE A 999 -16.62 -0.60 -15.85
N ALA A 1000 -17.40 -1.35 -16.63
CA ALA A 1000 -18.77 -0.99 -16.96
C ALA A 1000 -19.66 -0.98 -15.71
N ASN A 1001 -20.81 -0.32 -15.80
CA ASN A 1001 -21.75 -0.26 -14.70
C ASN A 1001 -22.25 -1.67 -14.34
N LEU A 1002 -22.08 -2.07 -13.08
CA LEU A 1002 -22.47 -3.39 -12.60
C LEU A 1002 -23.97 -3.66 -12.76
N LYS A 1003 -24.83 -2.63 -12.67
CA LYS A 1003 -26.29 -2.80 -12.82
C LYS A 1003 -26.67 -3.23 -14.24
N GLU A 1004 -25.96 -2.71 -15.24
CA GLU A 1004 -26.19 -3.01 -16.66
C GLU A 1004 -25.71 -4.43 -17.03
N ASN A 1005 -24.76 -4.99 -16.26
CA ASN A 1005 -24.09 -6.25 -16.57
C ASN A 1005 -24.43 -7.39 -15.59
N LYS A 1006 -25.63 -7.39 -14.99
CA LYS A 1006 -26.05 -8.41 -14.01
C LYS A 1006 -25.00 -8.65 -12.89
N HIS A 1007 -24.37 -7.56 -12.42
CA HIS A 1007 -23.31 -7.54 -11.41
C HIS A 1007 -21.97 -8.20 -11.79
N ARG A 1008 -21.78 -8.55 -13.07
CA ARG A 1008 -20.52 -9.04 -13.63
C ARG A 1008 -19.52 -7.91 -13.88
N LEU A 1009 -18.24 -8.23 -13.75
CA LEU A 1009 -17.12 -7.33 -14.04
C LEU A 1009 -16.83 -7.38 -15.54
N VAL A 1010 -17.17 -6.30 -16.24
CA VAL A 1010 -16.89 -6.13 -17.66
C VAL A 1010 -15.98 -4.94 -17.85
N ILE A 1011 -14.87 -5.11 -18.57
CA ILE A 1011 -13.94 -4.03 -18.87
C ILE A 1011 -14.57 -3.14 -19.95
N LYS A 1012 -14.81 -1.87 -19.61
CA LYS A 1012 -15.27 -0.85 -20.57
C LYS A 1012 -14.09 -0.29 -21.37
N SER A 1013 -13.00 0.04 -20.70
CA SER A 1013 -11.73 0.43 -21.34
C SER A 1013 -10.53 0.04 -20.47
N LEU A 1014 -9.41 -0.24 -21.13
CA LEU A 1014 -8.09 -0.45 -20.52
C LEU A 1014 -7.08 0.32 -21.37
N GLU A 1015 -6.56 1.41 -20.82
CA GLU A 1015 -5.74 2.38 -21.56
C GLU A 1015 -4.39 2.59 -20.87
N PRO A 1016 -3.32 2.93 -21.62
CA PRO A 1016 -2.05 3.30 -21.00
C PRO A 1016 -2.17 4.55 -20.13
N LYS A 1017 -1.45 4.56 -19.01
CA LYS A 1017 -1.27 5.76 -18.20
C LYS A 1017 -0.40 6.76 -18.98
N LYS A 1018 -0.79 8.04 -18.94
CA LYS A 1018 -0.06 9.10 -19.64
C LYS A 1018 1.10 9.61 -18.80
N LEU A 1019 2.27 9.73 -19.41
CA LEU A 1019 3.45 10.41 -18.87
C LEU A 1019 3.46 11.85 -19.36
N ARG A 1020 3.46 12.82 -18.45
CA ARG A 1020 3.49 14.24 -18.80
C ARG A 1020 4.93 14.74 -18.88
N HIS A 1021 5.26 15.39 -20.00
CA HIS A 1021 6.59 15.97 -20.27
C HIS A 1021 6.57 17.49 -20.11
N LEU A 1022 7.76 18.09 -19.90
CA LEU A 1022 7.99 19.55 -19.87
C LEU A 1022 7.11 20.34 -18.86
N GLY A 1023 6.79 19.74 -17.71
CA GLY A 1023 6.10 20.39 -16.59
C GLY A 1023 4.59 20.56 -16.73
N GLU A 1024 3.98 21.46 -15.96
CA GLU A 1024 2.52 21.69 -15.93
C GLU A 1024 2.03 22.76 -16.93
N LYS A 1025 2.84 23.12 -17.94
CA LYS A 1025 2.45 24.14 -18.91
C LYS A 1025 1.51 23.55 -19.97
N LYS A 1026 0.29 24.08 -20.01
CA LYS A 1026 -0.71 23.77 -21.04
C LYS A 1026 -0.38 24.56 -22.32
N ILE A 1027 -0.28 23.87 -23.44
CA ILE A 1027 -0.19 24.42 -24.81
C ILE A 1027 -1.63 24.57 -25.34
N ASP A 1028 -1.84 25.32 -26.42
CA ASP A 1028 -3.15 25.53 -27.04
C ASP A 1028 -3.90 24.21 -27.34
N ASN A 1029 -3.17 23.11 -27.60
CA ASN A 1029 -3.71 21.77 -27.84
C ASN A 1029 -3.63 20.78 -26.66
N GLY A 1030 -3.29 21.24 -25.44
CA GLY A 1030 -3.19 20.39 -24.24
C GLY A 1030 -1.78 20.27 -23.67
N TYR A 1031 -1.47 19.13 -23.04
CA TYR A 1031 -0.14 18.82 -22.50
C TYR A 1031 0.64 17.92 -23.48
N ILE A 1032 1.97 17.95 -23.44
CA ILE A 1032 2.77 16.93 -24.11
C ILE A 1032 2.76 15.69 -23.23
N GLU A 1033 2.12 14.64 -23.73
CA GLU A 1033 1.91 13.40 -23.03
C GLU A 1033 2.25 12.24 -23.95
N THR A 1034 2.98 11.25 -23.43
CA THR A 1034 3.19 9.96 -24.09
C THR A 1034 2.66 8.82 -23.23
N ASN A 1035 2.66 7.59 -23.75
CA ASN A 1035 2.12 6.44 -23.04
C ASN A 1035 3.21 5.78 -22.18
N GLN A 1036 2.89 5.42 -20.94
CA GLN A 1036 3.81 4.68 -20.07
C GLN A 1036 4.08 3.25 -20.57
N VAL A 1037 3.09 2.63 -21.22
CA VAL A 1037 3.14 1.32 -21.86
C VAL A 1037 2.48 1.40 -23.25
N SER A 1038 2.75 0.45 -24.14
CA SER A 1038 2.13 0.47 -25.47
C SER A 1038 0.63 0.18 -25.42
N GLU A 1039 -0.12 0.69 -26.39
CA GLU A 1039 -1.56 0.35 -26.55
C GLU A 1039 -1.75 -1.13 -26.88
N GLU A 1040 -0.82 -1.71 -27.63
CA GLU A 1040 -0.79 -3.15 -27.92
C GLU A 1040 -0.65 -3.97 -26.64
N TYR A 1041 0.23 -3.58 -25.72
CA TYR A 1041 0.37 -4.25 -24.42
C TYR A 1041 -0.91 -4.20 -23.59
N CYS A 1042 -1.61 -3.05 -23.58
CA CYS A 1042 -2.94 -2.95 -22.97
C CYS A 1042 -3.94 -3.91 -23.62
N GLY A 1043 -3.89 -4.09 -24.94
CA GLY A 1043 -4.69 -5.09 -25.66
C GLY A 1043 -4.41 -6.52 -25.18
N ILE A 1044 -3.13 -6.87 -25.04
CA ILE A 1044 -2.68 -8.18 -24.53
C ILE A 1044 -3.21 -8.40 -23.10
N VAL A 1045 -3.02 -7.42 -22.21
CA VAL A 1045 -3.46 -7.53 -20.81
C VAL A 1045 -4.98 -7.61 -20.70
N LYS A 1046 -5.73 -6.84 -21.51
CA LYS A 1046 -7.19 -6.95 -21.55
C LYS A 1046 -7.62 -8.37 -21.88
N ARG A 1047 -7.01 -8.96 -22.92
CA ARG A 1047 -7.32 -10.32 -23.35
C ARG A 1047 -6.94 -11.35 -22.29
N LEU A 1048 -5.80 -11.18 -21.60
CA LEU A 1048 -5.39 -12.01 -20.46
C LEU A 1048 -6.43 -12.00 -19.32
N LEU A 1049 -7.05 -10.86 -19.03
CA LEU A 1049 -8.07 -10.77 -17.98
C LEU A 1049 -9.37 -11.50 -18.36
N GLU A 1050 -9.64 -11.59 -19.66
CA GLU A 1050 -10.86 -12.15 -20.27
C GLU A 1050 -10.72 -13.62 -20.71
N ILE A 1051 -9.54 -14.24 -20.60
CA ILE A 1051 -9.24 -15.62 -21.01
C ILE A 1051 -9.10 -16.60 -19.85
#